data_AF-A0A7W8IGZ0-F1
#
_entry.id   AF-A0A7W8IGZ0-F1
#
_cell.length_a   1.000
_cell.length_b   1.000
_cell.length_c   1.000
_cell.angle_alpha   90.00
_cell.angle_beta   90.00
_cell.angle_gamma   90.00
#
_symmetry.space_group_name_H-M   'P 1'
#
loop_
_entity.id
_entity.type
_entity.pdbx_description
1 polymer ?
#
loop_
_entity_poly.entity_id
_entity_poly.type
_entity_poly.pdbx_seq_one_letter_code
_entity_poly.pdbx_strand_id
1 'polypeptide(L)'
;MSRPDASSRTRSGIRLQALCTLAIFWFASAATVWAGGPRWVTGPPYFTTSGVPVVWYTKQPLYFTDPGDLSSSVNHAAADALVAAAAGVWNVPTASLVLAQGGALDEHVSGANAFLGANGPIFPADVESGNYLAKQIAVIYDSDGSITDLLLGNGASDPSGCRQNGVTESVDSIVPTGFIQHAILILNGRCTGPAPQQQMQLQYQLMRAFGRVLGLGWSQTNDNVFTDSPQPTANQALYWPVMHPIDIICGPYTYQCMPQPFTLRPDDLSALAELYFIAQGQAGPGKMDSLLNANELNGHLNFPGVEGMQGVNVVVRRWAQFTLPSKIEDWYVASGVSGSFYRQSNGNPVTGKDSSMAGSQGTQDSWYQGYTLIQRIPMLPGSWQQLILETEPVNPLYTGQYAVGPYIANTVAPSGSDPVLTEGLYGSYTQAYFDWATDNPVTACNSGADGTEAAPAAVPAQGWWQDQLCGYGHSAWSSLSVKANRSLTVEVTAEDEQGFASSVKAMPVIGVWNATDALGSLPGVAGTEEAFNGESNGMTTLGTSFTQPDQLRIAIADQRGDGRPDFNYRARVLYADSLSPATVSAAGGTVTITGMGFRTGNTVTVNGVAATVSSWTANTIVATAPSIHALGSTTALVADVVVTDLSTGGTTVMTQALSYSAPVPVLSLVSAPSGQVEVGVSAATPFVVRVLDGDGATPVMGEAVTFTATVGTVQFAACGAASCTVYTDANGMASTLVTPLSAGAITLQAAGVDGTAVASFTAAARVQTATAVQAMEYIAAAATFAWTPQISVSDNFASTAGVAVGWQTTSGAVSVAPASSAVNSQGIAQTVATAGPLTAGAEATLSGCAWTNVCASFTTVGVDLADLRVIVVSGANQSVSANGTIAPVVLQVTDTASHLVGGAVVQIFETVNAWQPACPGRGRCPIAPVLASSQSSAVSDANGLLTVVPQQIVGIAETTNLAAGVGTQGFLSLALQKQP
;
A
#
# COMPACT_ATOMS: atom_id res chain seq x y z
N MET A 1 -27.26 5.36 74.77
CA MET A 1 -28.43 4.50 75.07
C MET A 1 -28.26 3.16 74.35
N SER A 2 -29.09 2.15 74.65
CA SER A 2 -29.22 0.88 73.88
C SER A 2 -27.92 0.13 73.52
N ARG A 3 -27.33 -0.49 74.56
CA ARG A 3 -26.77 -1.86 74.55
C ARG A 3 -27.88 -2.90 74.23
N PRO A 4 -27.60 -4.23 74.11
CA PRO A 4 -26.36 -4.97 73.75
C PRO A 4 -26.70 -6.06 72.68
N ASP A 5 -26.18 -7.30 72.53
CA ASP A 5 -25.07 -8.12 73.10
C ASP A 5 -24.71 -9.29 72.14
N ALA A 6 -23.69 -10.08 72.51
CA ALA A 6 -23.50 -11.55 72.40
C ALA A 6 -23.98 -12.38 71.16
N SER A 7 -23.35 -13.52 70.79
CA SER A 7 -22.47 -14.46 71.52
C SER A 7 -21.71 -15.39 70.54
N SER A 8 -20.77 -16.29 70.91
CA SER A 8 -19.62 -16.24 71.83
C SER A 8 -18.85 -17.58 71.79
N ARG A 9 -17.49 -17.57 71.81
CA ARG A 9 -16.56 -18.66 72.28
C ARG A 9 -16.68 -20.04 71.59
N THR A 10 -15.58 -20.69 71.19
CA THR A 10 -14.52 -21.33 72.02
C THR A 10 -13.16 -21.32 71.27
N ARG A 11 -12.00 -21.00 71.87
CA ARG A 11 -11.18 -21.58 72.98
C ARG A 11 -10.17 -22.66 72.55
N SER A 12 -8.93 -22.47 73.01
CA SER A 12 -7.74 -23.37 72.97
C SER A 12 -6.84 -23.27 71.71
N GLY A 13 -5.52 -23.13 71.82
CA GLY A 13 -4.74 -22.91 73.05
C GLY A 13 -3.22 -22.65 72.91
N ILE A 14 -2.78 -21.56 73.54
CA ILE A 14 -1.56 -21.43 74.38
C ILE A 14 -0.16 -21.55 73.72
N ARG A 15 0.47 -20.37 73.56
CA ARG A 15 1.88 -20.03 73.87
C ARG A 15 2.99 -21.07 73.57
N LEU A 16 3.90 -20.67 72.67
CA LEU A 16 5.25 -20.29 73.12
C LEU A 16 5.79 -19.13 72.26
N GLN A 17 6.22 -18.05 72.91
CA GLN A 17 6.80 -16.86 72.27
C GLN A 17 8.21 -16.64 72.85
N ALA A 18 9.12 -16.13 72.02
CA ALA A 18 10.39 -15.51 72.40
C ALA A 18 11.33 -16.33 73.32
N LEU A 19 12.16 -17.21 72.71
CA LEU A 19 13.59 -17.37 73.01
C LEU A 19 14.24 -18.45 72.11
N CYS A 20 14.59 -18.09 70.87
CA CYS A 20 15.51 -18.83 70.00
C CYS A 20 16.07 -17.92 68.87
N THR A 21 16.47 -16.71 69.22
CA THR A 21 17.45 -15.95 68.42
C THR A 21 18.81 -16.68 68.47
N LEU A 22 19.61 -16.58 67.40
CA LEU A 22 20.85 -17.35 67.15
C LEU A 22 20.66 -18.84 66.78
N ALA A 23 19.94 -19.10 65.69
CA ALA A 23 20.10 -20.35 64.90
C ALA A 23 19.80 -20.20 63.40
N ILE A 24 19.43 -19.00 62.91
CA ILE A 24 19.14 -18.74 61.49
C ILE A 24 20.35 -18.02 60.87
N PHE A 25 21.33 -18.83 60.47
CA PHE A 25 22.48 -18.46 59.65
C PHE A 25 22.80 -19.70 58.80
N TRP A 26 23.23 -19.50 57.55
CA TRP A 26 23.41 -20.55 56.53
C TRP A 26 22.13 -21.25 56.04
N PHE A 27 21.46 -20.62 55.06
CA PHE A 27 21.35 -21.14 53.68
C PHE A 27 20.55 -20.12 52.85
N ALA A 28 21.24 -19.08 52.38
CA ALA A 28 20.72 -18.10 51.42
C ALA A 28 21.76 -17.95 50.31
N SER A 29 21.41 -18.35 49.09
CA SER A 29 22.34 -18.45 47.97
C SER A 29 21.61 -18.46 46.63
N ALA A 30 22.05 -17.60 45.71
CA ALA A 30 21.68 -17.51 44.29
C ALA A 30 20.21 -17.17 43.96
N ALA A 31 19.97 -15.89 43.69
CA ALA A 31 18.91 -15.36 42.81
C ALA A 31 19.32 -13.94 42.38
N THR A 32 19.57 -13.72 41.08
CA THR A 32 19.98 -12.46 40.41
C THR A 32 19.30 -12.38 39.03
N VAL A 33 19.14 -11.24 38.30
CA VAL A 33 18.55 -11.13 36.92
C VAL A 33 19.03 -9.91 36.08
N TRP A 34 18.87 -9.97 34.73
CA TRP A 34 19.45 -9.05 33.72
C TRP A 34 19.09 -7.55 33.90
N ALA A 35 19.78 -6.54 33.30
CA ALA A 35 20.79 -6.49 32.23
C ALA A 35 21.92 -5.47 32.55
N GLY A 36 22.75 -5.19 31.54
CA GLY A 36 24.19 -5.18 31.76
C GLY A 36 24.53 -6.52 32.41
N GLY A 37 24.53 -7.62 31.63
CA GLY A 37 24.52 -8.98 32.16
C GLY A 37 25.17 -10.01 31.24
N PRO A 38 24.92 -11.31 31.46
CA PRO A 38 25.43 -12.40 30.66
C PRO A 38 24.60 -12.70 29.41
N ARG A 39 25.22 -13.50 28.55
CA ARG A 39 24.77 -13.93 27.23
C ARG A 39 23.81 -15.13 27.30
N TRP A 40 23.84 -15.89 28.38
CA TRP A 40 23.02 -17.09 28.57
C TRP A 40 22.60 -17.31 30.03
N VAL A 41 21.42 -17.93 30.20
CA VAL A 41 20.83 -18.37 31.47
C VAL A 41 20.44 -19.83 31.34
N THR A 42 20.70 -20.65 32.36
CA THR A 42 20.35 -22.06 32.30
C THR A 42 18.83 -22.29 32.34
N GLY A 43 18.37 -23.29 31.61
CA GLY A 43 16.96 -23.69 31.52
C GLY A 43 16.74 -25.09 30.91
N PRO A 44 15.59 -25.74 31.16
CA PRO A 44 15.29 -27.07 30.65
C PRO A 44 14.63 -27.06 29.25
N PRO A 45 14.99 -27.97 28.32
CA PRO A 45 15.59 -29.28 28.61
C PRO A 45 17.12 -29.39 28.45
N TYR A 46 17.80 -28.45 27.80
CA TYR A 46 19.24 -28.59 27.55
C TYR A 46 20.07 -28.55 28.85
N PHE A 47 19.75 -27.64 29.77
CA PHE A 47 20.45 -27.53 31.05
C PHE A 47 19.77 -28.34 32.16
N THR A 48 20.58 -28.85 33.08
CA THR A 48 20.16 -29.51 34.33
C THR A 48 19.92 -28.53 35.46
N THR A 49 20.29 -27.25 35.29
CA THR A 49 19.99 -26.13 36.19
C THR A 49 19.05 -25.15 35.48
N SER A 50 18.43 -24.25 36.25
CA SER A 50 17.32 -23.42 35.79
C SER A 50 17.39 -22.05 36.47
N GLY A 51 17.48 -20.96 35.70
CA GLY A 51 17.63 -19.61 36.24
C GLY A 51 18.96 -19.38 36.94
N VAL A 52 20.09 -19.66 36.26
CA VAL A 52 21.45 -19.39 36.74
C VAL A 52 22.31 -18.82 35.60
N PRO A 53 23.20 -17.83 35.82
CA PRO A 53 24.16 -17.39 34.81
C PRO A 53 25.08 -18.50 34.32
N VAL A 54 25.25 -18.58 33.01
CA VAL A 54 26.26 -19.45 32.39
C VAL A 54 27.63 -18.76 32.52
N VAL A 55 28.47 -19.28 33.41
CA VAL A 55 29.79 -18.74 33.77
C VAL A 55 30.90 -19.69 33.34
N TRP A 56 32.16 -19.23 33.35
CA TRP A 56 33.30 -20.14 33.24
C TRP A 56 33.36 -21.15 34.40
N TYR A 57 33.68 -22.41 34.12
CA TYR A 57 33.86 -23.47 35.14
C TYR A 57 34.99 -23.17 36.15
N THR A 58 35.85 -22.20 35.83
CA THR A 58 36.96 -21.71 36.64
C THR A 58 36.88 -20.19 36.78
N LYS A 59 37.30 -19.66 37.94
CA LYS A 59 37.49 -18.21 38.14
C LYS A 59 38.81 -17.69 37.52
N GLN A 60 39.62 -18.59 36.98
CA GLN A 60 40.88 -18.28 36.31
C GLN A 60 40.97 -19.03 34.96
N PRO A 61 40.22 -18.62 33.93
CA PRO A 61 40.39 -19.12 32.57
C PRO A 61 41.69 -18.57 31.98
N LEU A 62 42.40 -19.40 31.21
CA LEU A 62 43.65 -19.03 30.54
C LEU A 62 43.47 -18.91 29.03
N TYR A 63 44.02 -17.85 28.43
CA TYR A 63 44.10 -17.72 26.98
C TYR A 63 45.46 -18.15 26.44
N PHE A 64 45.46 -18.76 25.26
CA PHE A 64 46.64 -19.34 24.62
C PHE A 64 46.75 -18.79 23.20
N THR A 65 47.89 -18.18 22.90
CA THR A 65 48.10 -17.42 21.65
C THR A 65 48.80 -18.26 20.59
N ASP A 66 48.40 -18.09 19.33
CA ASP A 66 49.03 -18.78 18.21
C ASP A 66 50.54 -18.43 18.11
N PRO A 67 51.44 -19.43 17.94
CA PRO A 67 52.89 -19.20 17.87
C PRO A 67 53.38 -18.51 16.58
N GLY A 68 52.49 -18.27 15.60
CA GLY A 68 52.77 -17.53 14.36
C GLY A 68 52.73 -16.00 14.50
N ASP A 69 53.03 -15.32 13.39
CA ASP A 69 52.87 -13.86 13.27
C ASP A 69 51.44 -13.52 12.83
N LEU A 70 50.81 -12.52 13.48
CA LEU A 70 49.45 -12.07 13.12
C LEU A 70 49.39 -11.40 11.74
N SER A 71 50.44 -10.72 11.30
CA SER A 71 50.58 -10.34 9.89
C SER A 71 52.04 -10.04 9.54
N SER A 72 52.33 -9.87 8.26
CA SER A 72 53.63 -9.38 7.76
C SER A 72 54.11 -8.04 8.37
N SER A 73 53.24 -7.32 9.09
CA SER A 73 53.56 -6.08 9.80
C SER A 73 53.34 -6.15 11.33
N VAL A 74 52.78 -7.25 11.86
CA VAL A 74 52.49 -7.45 13.28
C VAL A 74 52.94 -8.85 13.68
N ASN A 75 54.15 -8.94 14.23
CA ASN A 75 54.74 -10.21 14.63
C ASN A 75 54.10 -10.79 15.90
N HIS A 76 54.37 -12.07 16.19
CA HIS A 76 53.86 -12.82 17.34
C HIS A 76 53.91 -12.00 18.65
N ALA A 77 55.06 -11.42 18.98
CA ALA A 77 55.25 -10.65 20.22
C ALA A 77 54.42 -9.34 20.27
N ALA A 78 54.13 -8.73 19.12
CA ALA A 78 53.24 -7.57 19.04
C ALA A 78 51.75 -7.99 19.09
N ALA A 79 51.41 -9.14 18.50
CA ALA A 79 50.08 -9.72 18.59
C ALA A 79 49.74 -10.11 20.05
N ASP A 80 50.66 -10.81 20.74
CA ASP A 80 50.55 -11.14 22.17
C ASP A 80 50.32 -9.90 23.03
N ALA A 81 51.01 -8.79 22.74
CA ALA A 81 50.82 -7.53 23.45
C ALA A 81 49.41 -6.94 23.23
N LEU A 82 48.82 -7.08 22.03
CA LEU A 82 47.44 -6.66 21.74
C LEU A 82 46.43 -7.57 22.45
N VAL A 83 46.65 -8.88 22.46
CA VAL A 83 45.80 -9.85 23.18
C VAL A 83 45.85 -9.58 24.69
N ALA A 84 47.04 -9.42 25.26
CA ALA A 84 47.20 -9.13 26.68
C ALA A 84 46.60 -7.77 27.09
N ALA A 85 46.70 -6.75 26.24
CA ALA A 85 46.09 -5.45 26.48
C ALA A 85 44.56 -5.47 26.38
N ALA A 86 43.98 -6.30 25.51
CA ALA A 86 42.53 -6.49 25.41
C ALA A 86 41.98 -7.34 26.57
N ALA A 87 42.63 -8.46 26.88
CA ALA A 87 42.28 -9.34 28.00
C ALA A 87 42.39 -8.63 29.36
N GLY A 88 43.42 -7.80 29.53
CA GLY A 88 43.72 -7.09 30.78
C GLY A 88 42.64 -6.12 31.25
N VAL A 89 41.80 -5.59 30.34
CA VAL A 89 40.69 -4.68 30.69
C VAL A 89 39.65 -5.34 31.58
N TRP A 90 39.45 -6.66 31.46
CA TRP A 90 38.49 -7.43 32.25
C TRP A 90 38.98 -7.80 33.67
N ASN A 91 40.27 -7.57 33.98
CA ASN A 91 40.88 -7.91 35.27
C ASN A 91 40.62 -6.85 36.35
N VAL A 92 39.35 -6.53 36.60
CA VAL A 92 38.95 -5.49 37.57
C VAL A 92 38.97 -5.98 39.03
N PRO A 93 39.11 -5.08 40.03
CA PRO A 93 39.08 -5.47 41.44
C PRO A 93 37.73 -6.01 41.93
N THR A 94 36.61 -5.58 41.32
CA THR A 94 35.22 -5.82 41.77
C THR A 94 34.59 -7.11 41.28
N ALA A 95 35.34 -7.94 40.55
CA ALA A 95 34.88 -9.23 40.03
C ALA A 95 35.87 -10.33 40.41
N SER A 96 35.38 -11.53 40.73
CA SER A 96 36.21 -12.65 41.21
C SER A 96 37.00 -13.37 40.11
N LEU A 97 36.70 -13.07 38.85
CA LEU A 97 37.43 -13.52 37.65
C LEU A 97 38.86 -12.96 37.61
N VAL A 98 39.82 -13.75 37.13
CA VAL A 98 41.12 -13.27 36.64
C VAL A 98 41.47 -14.00 35.34
N LEU A 99 41.49 -13.28 34.22
CA LEU A 99 41.89 -13.78 32.90
C LEU A 99 43.41 -13.62 32.74
N ALA A 100 44.13 -14.68 32.36
CA ALA A 100 45.60 -14.68 32.25
C ALA A 100 46.10 -15.48 31.03
N GLN A 101 47.34 -15.20 30.59
CA GLN A 101 47.97 -15.97 29.52
C GLN A 101 48.44 -17.33 30.06
N GLY A 102 48.06 -18.42 29.40
CA GLY A 102 48.51 -19.77 29.73
C GLY A 102 49.76 -20.22 28.97
N GLY A 103 50.08 -19.56 27.85
CA GLY A 103 51.21 -19.85 26.97
C GLY A 103 50.81 -19.66 25.51
N ALA A 104 51.49 -20.38 24.61
CA ALA A 104 51.11 -20.47 23.21
C ALA A 104 50.17 -21.67 22.94
N LEU A 105 49.55 -21.71 21.76
CA LEU A 105 49.09 -22.95 21.12
C LEU A 105 50.29 -23.82 20.71
N ASP A 106 50.07 -25.12 20.55
CA ASP A 106 51.16 -26.08 20.30
C ASP A 106 51.69 -26.00 18.85
N GLU A 107 50.88 -25.44 17.94
CA GLU A 107 51.18 -25.22 16.52
C GLU A 107 50.46 -23.98 15.96
N HIS A 108 50.94 -23.46 14.82
CA HIS A 108 50.30 -22.34 14.11
C HIS A 108 49.04 -22.83 13.38
N VAL A 109 47.92 -22.14 13.56
CA VAL A 109 46.61 -22.50 12.99
C VAL A 109 46.39 -21.75 11.68
N SER A 110 46.19 -22.48 10.59
CA SER A 110 46.12 -21.96 9.23
C SER A 110 45.29 -22.86 8.33
N GLY A 111 44.98 -22.44 7.10
CA GLY A 111 44.35 -23.29 6.08
C GLY A 111 45.11 -24.58 5.69
N ALA A 112 46.27 -24.85 6.30
CA ALA A 112 47.00 -26.13 6.17
C ALA A 112 46.60 -27.19 7.22
N ASN A 113 46.04 -26.78 8.37
CA ASN A 113 45.66 -27.68 9.48
C ASN A 113 44.25 -27.41 10.07
N ALA A 114 43.55 -26.36 9.65
CA ALA A 114 42.13 -26.15 9.92
C ALA A 114 41.29 -26.19 8.63
N PHE A 115 40.14 -26.87 8.66
CA PHE A 115 39.29 -27.11 7.48
C PHE A 115 37.83 -27.44 7.87
N LEU A 116 36.88 -27.32 6.92
CA LEU A 116 35.48 -27.70 7.16
C LEU A 116 35.31 -29.23 7.06
N GLY A 117 34.81 -29.83 8.13
CA GLY A 117 34.32 -31.21 8.18
C GLY A 117 32.79 -31.28 8.03
N ALA A 118 32.26 -32.50 8.10
CA ALA A 118 30.82 -32.76 7.92
C ALA A 118 29.91 -32.17 9.02
N ASN A 119 30.48 -31.81 10.18
CA ASN A 119 29.76 -31.32 11.36
C ASN A 119 30.12 -29.87 11.75
N GLY A 120 30.93 -29.16 10.95
CA GLY A 120 31.49 -27.86 11.30
C GLY A 120 33.00 -27.75 10.98
N PRO A 121 33.67 -26.67 11.39
CA PRO A 121 35.12 -26.57 11.30
C PRO A 121 35.82 -27.63 12.17
N ILE A 122 36.98 -28.07 11.72
CA ILE A 122 37.92 -28.93 12.44
C ILE A 122 39.22 -28.13 12.61
N PHE A 123 39.78 -28.15 13.80
CA PHE A 123 40.99 -27.42 14.18
C PHE A 123 42.09 -28.40 14.66
N PRO A 124 43.33 -27.91 14.90
CA PRO A 124 44.35 -28.65 15.63
C PRO A 124 43.85 -29.15 17.00
N ALA A 125 44.38 -30.29 17.43
CA ALA A 125 43.84 -31.03 18.58
C ALA A 125 43.98 -30.32 19.93
N ASP A 126 44.80 -29.26 20.02
CA ASP A 126 44.90 -28.42 21.22
C ASP A 126 43.86 -27.28 21.25
N VAL A 127 43.34 -26.87 20.08
CA VAL A 127 42.26 -25.89 19.88
C VAL A 127 40.86 -26.54 19.94
N GLU A 128 40.76 -27.84 19.69
CA GLU A 128 39.49 -28.58 19.80
C GLU A 128 38.94 -28.57 21.24
N SER A 129 37.65 -28.26 21.40
CA SER A 129 37.02 -28.02 22.72
C SER A 129 37.10 -29.18 23.73
N GLY A 130 37.38 -30.40 23.28
CA GLY A 130 37.71 -31.53 24.16
C GLY A 130 38.97 -31.30 25.03
N ASN A 131 39.85 -30.38 24.64
CA ASN A 131 41.09 -30.05 25.32
C ASN A 131 40.95 -28.97 26.41
N TYR A 132 39.72 -28.57 26.75
CA TYR A 132 39.41 -27.42 27.63
C TYR A 132 40.16 -27.38 28.98
N LEU A 133 40.57 -28.52 29.52
CA LEU A 133 41.35 -28.59 30.77
C LEU A 133 42.80 -28.10 30.63
N ALA A 134 43.37 -28.15 29.43
CA ALA A 134 44.73 -27.72 29.13
C ALA A 134 44.76 -26.36 28.43
N LYS A 135 43.85 -26.11 27.47
CA LYS A 135 43.69 -24.83 26.77
C LYS A 135 42.23 -24.38 26.95
N GLN A 136 41.97 -23.25 27.62
CA GLN A 136 40.58 -22.78 27.84
C GLN A 136 40.09 -21.87 26.71
N ILE A 137 40.89 -20.87 26.33
CA ILE A 137 40.56 -19.93 25.26
C ILE A 137 41.68 -19.97 24.22
N ALA A 138 41.41 -20.51 23.04
CA ALA A 138 42.34 -20.49 21.92
C ALA A 138 42.28 -19.14 21.20
N VAL A 139 43.44 -18.51 20.95
CA VAL A 139 43.54 -17.20 20.27
C VAL A 139 44.37 -17.35 18.99
N ILE A 140 43.66 -17.54 17.88
CA ILE A 140 44.21 -17.83 16.54
C ILE A 140 44.65 -16.53 15.85
N TYR A 141 45.81 -16.57 15.22
CA TYR A 141 46.38 -15.47 14.42
C TYR A 141 46.26 -15.80 12.93
N ASP A 142 45.12 -15.43 12.33
CA ASP A 142 44.75 -15.76 10.95
C ASP A 142 45.47 -14.85 9.94
N SER A 143 46.75 -15.12 9.73
CA SER A 143 47.69 -14.19 9.09
C SER A 143 47.38 -13.83 7.63
N ASP A 144 46.70 -14.72 6.91
CA ASP A 144 46.30 -14.55 5.51
C ASP A 144 44.78 -14.45 5.29
N GLY A 145 43.98 -14.52 6.35
CA GLY A 145 42.52 -14.47 6.29
C GLY A 145 41.83 -15.81 6.00
N SER A 146 42.59 -16.90 5.82
CA SER A 146 42.05 -18.20 5.42
C SER A 146 41.12 -18.82 6.48
N ILE A 147 41.35 -18.60 7.77
CA ILE A 147 40.46 -19.10 8.84
C ILE A 147 39.17 -18.28 8.92
N THR A 148 39.25 -16.96 8.72
CA THR A 148 38.09 -16.06 8.70
C THR A 148 37.18 -16.39 7.51
N ASP A 149 37.76 -16.62 6.32
CA ASP A 149 37.02 -17.06 5.14
C ASP A 149 36.45 -18.49 5.27
N LEU A 150 37.13 -19.37 6.03
CA LEU A 150 36.66 -20.73 6.32
C LEU A 150 35.39 -20.74 7.19
N LEU A 151 35.29 -19.83 8.17
CA LEU A 151 34.15 -19.76 9.09
C LEU A 151 32.99 -18.89 8.59
N LEU A 152 33.31 -17.73 8.00
CA LEU A 152 32.33 -16.70 7.63
C LEU A 152 32.04 -16.67 6.12
N GLY A 153 32.76 -17.47 5.33
CA GLY A 153 32.61 -17.57 3.88
C GLY A 153 33.60 -16.71 3.09
N ASN A 154 33.92 -17.15 1.87
CA ASN A 154 34.91 -16.51 0.98
C ASN A 154 34.70 -14.99 0.82
N GLY A 155 35.69 -14.20 1.23
CA GLY A 155 35.68 -12.74 1.14
C GLY A 155 35.33 -12.06 2.46
N ALA A 156 34.91 -12.80 3.49
CA ALA A 156 34.73 -12.27 4.84
C ALA A 156 36.03 -11.74 5.44
N SER A 157 37.20 -12.25 5.02
CA SER A 157 38.50 -11.78 5.49
C SER A 157 38.97 -10.45 4.87
N ASP A 158 38.21 -9.84 3.96
CA ASP A 158 38.66 -8.67 3.20
C ASP A 158 38.88 -7.40 4.07
N PRO A 159 39.96 -6.63 3.84
CA PRO A 159 40.24 -5.35 4.51
C PRO A 159 39.09 -4.34 4.61
N SER A 160 38.12 -4.38 3.69
CA SER A 160 36.92 -3.53 3.75
C SER A 160 35.89 -3.97 4.79
N GLY A 161 35.82 -5.26 5.13
CA GLY A 161 34.92 -5.84 6.15
C GLY A 161 35.48 -5.85 7.57
N CYS A 162 36.70 -5.36 7.77
CA CYS A 162 37.46 -5.49 9.02
C CYS A 162 36.86 -4.87 10.27
N ARG A 163 35.83 -4.01 10.15
CA ARG A 163 35.11 -3.50 11.31
C ARG A 163 34.15 -4.54 11.91
N GLN A 164 33.65 -5.45 11.09
CA GLN A 164 32.82 -6.58 11.48
C GLN A 164 33.68 -7.84 11.70
N ASN A 165 34.55 -8.14 10.73
CA ASN A 165 35.28 -9.42 10.65
C ASN A 165 36.77 -9.27 11.04
N GLY A 166 37.08 -8.31 11.91
CA GLY A 166 38.43 -8.11 12.45
C GLY A 166 38.78 -9.11 13.56
N VAL A 167 37.80 -9.40 14.42
CA VAL A 167 37.86 -10.44 15.45
C VAL A 167 36.56 -11.23 15.40
N THR A 168 36.66 -12.56 15.41
CA THR A 168 35.50 -13.47 15.49
C THR A 168 35.56 -14.24 16.80
N GLU A 169 34.49 -14.22 17.59
CA GLU A 169 34.38 -15.05 18.80
C GLU A 169 33.46 -16.26 18.61
N SER A 170 33.85 -17.40 19.18
CA SER A 170 33.00 -18.57 19.36
C SER A 170 33.11 -19.07 20.79
N VAL A 171 31.99 -19.54 21.34
CA VAL A 171 31.95 -20.33 22.58
C VAL A 171 31.34 -21.67 22.20
N ASP A 172 32.22 -22.63 21.97
CA ASP A 172 31.96 -23.91 21.30
C ASP A 172 31.69 -25.06 22.28
N SER A 173 32.05 -24.90 23.55
CA SER A 173 31.62 -25.81 24.63
C SER A 173 31.03 -25.06 25.81
N ILE A 174 29.71 -25.19 25.94
CA ILE A 174 28.94 -24.98 27.17
C ILE A 174 28.35 -26.34 27.56
N VAL A 175 28.47 -26.73 28.83
CA VAL A 175 27.91 -28.00 29.31
C VAL A 175 26.53 -27.85 29.96
N PRO A 176 25.67 -28.88 29.91
CA PRO A 176 24.33 -28.90 30.54
C PRO A 176 24.27 -28.48 32.01
N THR A 177 25.38 -28.54 32.77
CA THR A 177 25.41 -28.06 34.16
C THR A 177 25.44 -26.54 34.31
N GLY A 178 25.61 -25.79 33.21
CA GLY A 178 25.59 -24.32 33.19
C GLY A 178 26.96 -23.64 33.13
N PHE A 179 27.97 -24.30 32.55
CA PHE A 179 29.34 -23.77 32.52
C PHE A 179 29.90 -23.68 31.12
N ILE A 180 30.53 -22.56 30.79
CA ILE A 180 31.48 -22.44 29.68
C ILE A 180 32.70 -23.30 30.02
N GLN A 181 33.13 -24.14 29.08
CA GLN A 181 34.36 -24.92 29.14
C GLN A 181 35.42 -24.43 28.16
N HIS A 182 35.04 -24.11 26.92
CA HIS A 182 35.97 -23.72 25.86
C HIS A 182 35.44 -22.54 25.03
N ALA A 183 36.37 -21.81 24.42
CA ALA A 183 36.08 -20.74 23.48
C ALA A 183 37.24 -20.50 22.51
N ILE A 184 36.92 -19.94 21.35
CA ILE A 184 37.87 -19.60 20.29
C ILE A 184 37.74 -18.10 19.96
N LEU A 185 38.88 -17.43 19.82
CA LEU A 185 39.02 -16.08 19.29
C LEU A 185 39.90 -16.13 18.05
N ILE A 186 39.43 -15.61 16.92
CA ILE A 186 40.20 -15.53 15.68
C ILE A 186 40.43 -14.07 15.33
N LEU A 187 41.70 -13.68 15.17
CA LEU A 187 42.12 -12.34 14.78
C LEU A 187 42.52 -12.36 13.31
N ASN A 188 41.79 -11.62 12.46
CA ASN A 188 42.09 -11.54 11.03
C ASN A 188 43.33 -10.65 10.79
N GLY A 189 44.42 -11.28 10.32
CA GLY A 189 45.69 -10.62 10.03
C GLY A 189 45.62 -9.54 8.95
N ARG A 190 44.65 -9.65 8.02
CA ARG A 190 44.37 -8.65 6.97
C ARG A 190 43.77 -7.36 7.53
N CYS A 191 43.26 -7.39 8.77
CA CYS A 191 42.67 -6.24 9.46
C CYS A 191 43.66 -5.42 10.29
N THR A 192 44.92 -5.85 10.38
CA THR A 192 45.98 -5.12 11.06
C THR A 192 47.13 -4.77 10.13
N GLY A 193 48.04 -3.92 10.58
CA GLY A 193 49.09 -3.37 9.74
C GLY A 193 50.07 -2.47 10.51
N PRO A 194 50.96 -1.76 9.80
CA PRO A 194 51.97 -0.90 10.42
C PRO A 194 51.41 0.42 10.96
N ALA A 195 50.14 0.77 10.67
CA ALA A 195 49.50 1.95 11.22
C ALA A 195 48.91 1.65 12.61
N PRO A 196 49.31 2.37 13.68
CA PRO A 196 48.82 2.10 15.04
C PRO A 196 47.30 2.12 15.17
N GLN A 197 46.60 2.92 14.37
CA GLN A 197 45.14 3.03 14.39
C GLN A 197 44.43 1.71 14.00
N GLN A 198 45.03 0.91 13.11
CA GLN A 198 44.51 -0.43 12.77
C GLN A 198 44.65 -1.37 13.98
N GLN A 199 45.80 -1.33 14.66
CA GLN A 199 46.07 -2.12 15.86
C GLN A 199 45.15 -1.72 17.03
N MET A 200 44.89 -0.42 17.23
CA MET A 200 43.94 0.05 18.24
C MET A 200 42.49 -0.38 17.95
N GLN A 201 42.07 -0.38 16.67
CA GLN A 201 40.75 -0.90 16.29
C GLN A 201 40.62 -2.40 16.59
N LEU A 202 41.64 -3.19 16.23
CA LEU A 202 41.65 -4.63 16.51
C LEU A 202 41.64 -4.90 18.03
N GLN A 203 42.43 -4.16 18.82
CA GLN A 203 42.41 -4.25 20.28
C GLN A 203 41.02 -3.93 20.86
N TYR A 204 40.31 -2.94 20.31
CA TYR A 204 38.97 -2.55 20.75
C TYR A 204 37.93 -3.63 20.46
N GLN A 205 37.99 -4.24 19.26
CA GLN A 205 37.16 -5.40 18.91
C GLN A 205 37.47 -6.61 19.80
N LEU A 206 38.75 -6.90 20.01
CA LEU A 206 39.20 -8.03 20.82
C LEU A 206 38.81 -7.89 22.30
N MET A 207 38.83 -6.67 22.84
CA MET A 207 38.34 -6.37 24.18
C MET A 207 36.84 -6.72 24.32
N ARG A 208 36.01 -6.36 23.34
CA ARG A 208 34.58 -6.72 23.30
C ARG A 208 34.39 -8.24 23.14
N ALA A 209 35.15 -8.86 22.24
CA ALA A 209 35.15 -10.31 22.03
C ALA A 209 35.53 -11.10 23.30
N PHE A 210 36.51 -10.63 24.09
CA PHE A 210 36.80 -11.20 25.41
C PHE A 210 35.61 -11.10 26.37
N GLY A 211 34.88 -9.97 26.40
CA GLY A 211 33.65 -9.86 27.20
C GLY A 211 32.62 -10.93 26.79
N ARG A 212 32.39 -11.06 25.48
CA ARG A 212 31.50 -12.06 24.87
C ARG A 212 31.89 -13.52 25.17
N VAL A 213 33.19 -13.81 25.28
CA VAL A 213 33.75 -15.12 25.66
C VAL A 213 33.71 -15.35 27.17
N LEU A 214 33.86 -14.31 27.99
CA LEU A 214 33.70 -14.38 29.45
C LEU A 214 32.25 -14.56 29.89
N GLY A 215 31.31 -14.62 28.94
CA GLY A 215 29.90 -14.90 29.14
C GLY A 215 29.02 -13.66 29.17
N LEU A 216 29.54 -12.44 28.90
CA LEU A 216 28.74 -11.21 28.89
C LEU A 216 27.86 -11.13 27.62
N GLY A 217 26.61 -10.73 27.82
CA GLY A 217 25.70 -10.31 26.75
C GLY A 217 26.07 -8.92 26.23
N TRP A 218 25.31 -8.41 25.27
CA TRP A 218 25.37 -6.98 24.99
C TRP A 218 24.45 -6.19 25.93
N SER A 219 24.58 -4.87 25.92
CA SER A 219 23.87 -3.93 26.79
C SER A 219 23.39 -2.69 26.04
N GLN A 220 22.31 -2.09 26.52
CA GLN A 220 21.74 -0.85 26.00
C GLN A 220 21.62 0.17 27.14
N THR A 221 22.46 1.20 27.11
CA THR A 221 22.22 2.46 27.83
C THR A 221 22.66 3.61 26.93
N ASN A 222 22.00 4.76 27.01
CA ASN A 222 22.36 5.95 26.24
C ASN A 222 22.39 5.68 24.71
N ASP A 223 21.39 4.96 24.19
CA ASP A 223 21.39 4.48 22.81
C ASP A 223 21.40 5.60 21.76
N ASN A 224 21.04 6.82 22.17
CA ASN A 224 21.15 8.04 21.37
C ASN A 224 22.60 8.41 20.99
N VAL A 225 23.61 7.80 21.63
CA VAL A 225 25.02 7.87 21.20
C VAL A 225 25.23 7.11 19.87
N PHE A 226 24.46 6.05 19.63
CA PHE A 226 24.46 5.31 18.36
C PHE A 226 23.46 5.86 17.33
N THR A 227 22.24 6.21 17.74
CA THR A 227 21.20 6.70 16.81
C THR A 227 21.33 8.18 16.42
N ASP A 228 22.20 8.93 17.10
CA ASP A 228 22.41 10.39 16.96
C ASP A 228 21.14 11.25 17.20
N SER A 229 20.09 10.64 17.77
CA SER A 229 18.75 11.20 17.92
C SER A 229 18.12 10.82 19.26
N PRO A 230 17.99 11.77 20.22
CA PRO A 230 18.51 13.14 20.18
C PRO A 230 20.05 13.18 20.25
N GLN A 231 20.65 14.22 19.67
CA GLN A 231 22.10 14.45 19.64
C GLN A 231 22.76 14.16 21.01
N PRO A 232 23.77 13.27 21.10
CA PRO A 232 24.31 12.79 22.36
C PRO A 232 25.15 13.84 23.09
N THR A 233 24.99 13.90 24.41
CA THR A 233 25.86 14.70 25.27
C THR A 233 27.21 14.00 25.49
N ALA A 234 28.25 14.78 25.81
CA ALA A 234 29.57 14.25 26.12
C ALA A 234 29.57 13.26 27.32
N ASN A 235 28.61 13.40 28.25
CA ASN A 235 28.46 12.46 29.36
C ASN A 235 27.76 11.16 28.89
N GLN A 236 26.69 11.24 28.11
CA GLN A 236 26.06 10.05 27.51
C GLN A 236 27.11 9.21 26.74
N ALA A 237 27.96 9.84 25.93
CA ALA A 237 29.05 9.14 25.23
C ALA A 237 30.13 8.57 26.17
N LEU A 238 30.43 9.22 27.30
CA LEU A 238 31.38 8.73 28.30
C LEU A 238 30.83 7.53 29.11
N TYR A 239 29.51 7.45 29.29
CA TYR A 239 28.84 6.35 29.99
C TYR A 239 28.27 5.27 29.05
N TRP A 240 28.36 5.44 27.73
CA TRP A 240 27.99 4.43 26.72
C TRP A 240 28.88 3.16 26.85
N PRO A 241 28.28 1.96 27.01
CA PRO A 241 28.97 0.73 27.44
C PRO A 241 29.95 0.21 26.40
N VAL A 242 31.04 -0.44 26.81
CA VAL A 242 31.93 -1.16 25.89
C VAL A 242 31.18 -2.33 25.24
N MET A 243 30.27 -2.96 25.99
CA MET A 243 29.38 -4.02 25.52
C MET A 243 28.10 -3.49 24.84
N HIS A 244 28.13 -2.31 24.21
CA HIS A 244 27.08 -1.95 23.24
C HIS A 244 27.04 -3.01 22.09
N PRO A 245 25.93 -3.22 21.37
CA PRO A 245 25.86 -4.26 20.35
C PRO A 245 26.48 -3.82 19.01
N ILE A 246 26.19 -2.59 18.56
CA ILE A 246 26.56 -2.08 17.23
C ILE A 246 27.54 -0.91 17.32
N ASP A 247 28.64 -0.99 16.56
CA ASP A 247 29.66 0.07 16.41
C ASP A 247 29.09 1.34 15.72
N ILE A 248 29.61 2.52 16.05
CA ILE A 248 29.23 3.81 15.43
C ILE A 248 30.10 4.16 14.20
N ILE A 249 29.51 4.76 13.15
CA ILE A 249 30.27 5.32 12.01
C ILE A 249 30.50 6.83 12.21
N CYS A 250 31.75 7.21 12.46
CA CYS A 250 32.14 8.57 12.82
C CYS A 250 33.62 8.89 12.48
N GLY A 251 34.25 7.98 11.73
CA GLY A 251 35.66 8.00 11.33
C GLY A 251 36.02 6.66 10.67
N PRO A 252 37.29 6.46 10.26
CA PRO A 252 37.75 5.18 9.70
C PRO A 252 37.81 4.04 10.74
N TYR A 253 37.75 4.33 12.04
CA TYR A 253 37.81 3.34 13.12
C TYR A 253 36.83 3.72 14.24
N THR A 254 36.09 2.74 14.78
CA THR A 254 35.03 2.95 15.78
C THR A 254 35.54 3.58 17.07
N TYR A 255 36.70 3.09 17.55
CA TYR A 255 37.25 3.46 18.86
C TYR A 255 37.53 4.97 19.00
N GLN A 256 37.63 5.71 17.87
CA GLN A 256 38.01 7.12 17.85
C GLN A 256 36.93 8.07 18.42
N CYS A 257 35.70 7.59 18.54
CA CYS A 257 34.54 8.42 18.89
C CYS A 257 34.00 8.17 20.30
N MET A 258 34.33 7.01 20.88
CA MET A 258 34.06 6.73 22.29
C MET A 258 35.11 7.44 23.16
N PRO A 259 34.73 8.32 24.11
CA PRO A 259 35.65 8.83 25.11
C PRO A 259 36.22 7.66 25.92
N GLN A 260 37.55 7.57 26.09
CA GLN A 260 38.20 6.47 26.84
C GLN A 260 37.76 5.06 26.35
N PRO A 261 38.07 4.69 25.09
CA PRO A 261 37.51 3.49 24.43
C PRO A 261 38.03 2.15 24.98
N PHE A 262 39.01 2.15 25.88
CA PHE A 262 39.62 0.95 26.49
C PHE A 262 39.39 0.94 28.01
N THR A 263 38.17 1.25 28.44
CA THR A 263 37.81 1.41 29.86
C THR A 263 36.35 1.05 30.08
N LEU A 264 36.10 0.00 30.86
CA LEU A 264 34.75 -0.49 31.19
C LEU A 264 33.92 0.59 31.90
N ARG A 265 32.62 0.65 31.57
CA ARG A 265 31.64 1.56 32.17
C ARG A 265 30.98 0.95 33.41
N PRO A 266 30.22 1.72 34.19
CA PRO A 266 29.44 1.16 35.30
C PRO A 266 28.52 0.00 34.89
N ASP A 267 27.90 0.07 33.70
CA ASP A 267 27.09 -1.02 33.13
C ASP A 267 27.91 -2.29 32.84
N ASP A 268 29.04 -2.18 32.11
CA ASP A 268 29.95 -3.32 31.86
C ASP A 268 30.48 -3.93 33.18
N LEU A 269 30.66 -3.09 34.22
CA LEU A 269 31.08 -3.51 35.56
C LEU A 269 29.93 -4.12 36.39
N SER A 270 28.67 -3.79 36.09
CA SER A 270 27.50 -4.52 36.58
C SER A 270 27.50 -5.90 35.96
N ALA A 271 27.55 -5.99 34.62
CA ALA A 271 27.60 -7.23 33.83
C ALA A 271 28.70 -8.20 34.23
N LEU A 272 29.82 -7.70 34.74
CA LEU A 272 30.93 -8.52 35.22
C LEU A 272 30.83 -8.88 36.72
N ALA A 273 30.29 -7.98 37.55
CA ALA A 273 29.93 -8.30 38.94
C ALA A 273 28.84 -9.39 39.00
N GLU A 274 27.99 -9.41 37.97
CA GLU A 274 26.92 -10.36 37.70
C GLU A 274 27.36 -11.82 37.63
N LEU A 275 28.21 -12.12 36.65
CA LEU A 275 28.76 -13.46 36.40
C LEU A 275 29.74 -13.88 37.51
N TYR A 276 30.48 -12.93 38.08
CA TYR A 276 31.66 -13.22 38.88
C TYR A 276 31.64 -12.53 40.25
N PHE A 277 30.47 -12.46 40.89
CA PHE A 277 30.26 -11.76 42.16
C PHE A 277 31.28 -12.11 43.28
N ILE A 278 31.64 -11.08 44.05
CA ILE A 278 32.39 -11.14 45.31
C ILE A 278 31.45 -10.64 46.42
N ALA A 279 30.92 -11.59 47.20
CA ALA A 279 30.11 -11.30 48.37
C ALA A 279 30.90 -10.58 49.47
N GLN A 280 30.20 -9.93 50.40
CA GLN A 280 30.80 -9.09 51.43
C GLN A 280 31.84 -9.85 52.28
N GLY A 281 33.04 -9.28 52.39
CA GLY A 281 34.18 -9.87 53.10
C GLY A 281 34.80 -11.10 52.44
N GLN A 282 34.45 -11.42 51.18
CA GLN A 282 35.01 -12.55 50.42
C GLN A 282 36.10 -12.10 49.41
N ALA A 283 36.47 -10.83 49.39
CA ALA A 283 37.53 -10.31 48.54
C ALA A 283 38.90 -10.97 48.82
N GLY A 284 39.47 -11.62 47.80
CA GLY A 284 40.83 -12.12 47.81
C GLY A 284 41.89 -11.03 47.60
N PRO A 285 43.20 -11.37 47.66
CA PRO A 285 44.28 -10.42 47.41
C PRO A 285 44.13 -9.68 46.07
N GLY A 286 44.22 -8.35 46.10
CA GLY A 286 44.06 -7.50 44.91
C GLY A 286 42.61 -7.30 44.43
N LYS A 287 41.62 -7.85 45.13
CA LYS A 287 40.19 -7.70 44.84
C LYS A 287 39.48 -6.87 45.92
N MET A 288 38.22 -6.53 45.65
CA MET A 288 37.30 -5.85 46.57
C MET A 288 35.88 -6.41 46.39
N ASP A 289 35.03 -6.31 47.42
CA ASP A 289 33.65 -6.79 47.34
C ASP A 289 32.88 -6.10 46.20
N SER A 290 32.05 -6.85 45.47
CA SER A 290 31.34 -6.36 44.28
C SER A 290 30.34 -5.24 44.59
N LEU A 291 29.92 -5.10 45.85
CA LEU A 291 29.05 -4.02 46.33
C LEU A 291 29.76 -2.99 47.24
N LEU A 292 31.11 -3.01 47.33
CA LEU A 292 31.83 -1.93 48.00
C LEU A 292 31.76 -0.64 47.15
N ASN A 293 31.30 0.44 47.80
CA ASN A 293 30.94 1.74 47.22
C ASN A 293 29.93 1.63 46.05
N ALA A 294 29.02 0.65 46.13
CA ALA A 294 27.95 0.44 45.15
C ALA A 294 26.68 -0.09 45.81
N ASN A 295 25.61 -0.08 45.02
CA ASN A 295 24.30 -0.60 45.34
C ASN A 295 23.86 -1.70 44.39
N GLU A 296 22.88 -2.45 44.85
CA GLU A 296 22.11 -3.39 44.05
C GLU A 296 20.68 -2.86 43.89
N LEU A 297 20.07 -3.05 42.73
CA LEU A 297 18.67 -2.72 42.46
C LEU A 297 18.03 -3.91 41.74
N ASN A 298 16.91 -4.41 42.23
CA ASN A 298 16.16 -5.48 41.54
C ASN A 298 14.64 -5.29 41.70
N GLY A 299 13.84 -6.05 40.96
CA GLY A 299 12.39 -5.91 41.02
C GLY A 299 11.66 -6.44 39.79
N HIS A 300 10.35 -6.24 39.76
CA HIS A 300 9.48 -6.67 38.66
C HIS A 300 8.96 -5.49 37.84
N LEU A 301 9.04 -5.61 36.51
CA LEU A 301 8.21 -4.86 35.59
C LEU A 301 7.00 -5.72 35.19
N ASN A 302 5.80 -5.24 35.49
CA ASN A 302 4.56 -6.01 35.39
C ASN A 302 3.58 -5.41 34.37
N PHE A 303 2.90 -6.27 33.61
CA PHE A 303 1.65 -5.90 32.97
C PHE A 303 0.59 -5.61 34.05
N PRO A 304 -0.26 -4.58 33.89
CA PRO A 304 -1.38 -4.33 34.79
C PRO A 304 -2.39 -5.49 34.82
N GLY A 305 -2.21 -6.36 35.81
CA GLY A 305 -2.74 -7.73 35.83
C GLY A 305 -1.87 -8.68 36.67
N VAL A 306 -0.65 -8.26 37.02
CA VAL A 306 0.33 -8.99 37.85
C VAL A 306 0.98 -10.18 37.12
N GLU A 307 0.97 -10.16 35.79
CA GLU A 307 1.86 -10.98 34.95
C GLU A 307 3.09 -10.15 34.55
N GLY A 308 4.29 -10.71 34.63
CA GLY A 308 5.52 -9.96 34.35
C GLY A 308 5.72 -9.67 32.86
N MET A 309 6.21 -8.47 32.53
CA MET A 309 6.50 -7.99 31.17
C MET A 309 7.97 -8.21 30.81
N GLN A 310 8.28 -8.88 29.69
CA GLN A 310 9.68 -9.18 29.28
C GLN A 310 10.16 -8.36 28.09
N GLY A 311 11.48 -8.35 27.88
CA GLY A 311 12.10 -7.76 26.69
C GLY A 311 12.08 -6.23 26.67
N VAL A 312 11.75 -5.59 27.80
CA VAL A 312 11.87 -4.15 28.03
C VAL A 312 13.20 -3.85 28.69
N ASN A 313 13.84 -2.74 28.33
CA ASN A 313 15.06 -2.29 28.97
C ASN A 313 14.72 -1.29 30.11
N VAL A 314 14.95 -1.70 31.36
CA VAL A 314 14.87 -0.82 32.54
C VAL A 314 16.22 -0.14 32.72
N VAL A 315 16.26 1.19 32.63
CA VAL A 315 17.49 1.98 32.68
C VAL A 315 17.51 2.88 33.91
N VAL A 316 18.72 3.11 34.45
CA VAL A 316 18.86 3.82 35.73
C VAL A 316 19.77 5.05 35.64
N ARG A 317 19.30 6.16 36.23
CA ARG A 317 20.04 7.41 36.45
C ARG A 317 20.24 7.64 37.94
N ARG A 318 21.33 8.27 38.37
CA ARG A 318 21.58 8.52 39.81
C ARG A 318 21.26 9.96 40.20
N TRP A 319 20.87 10.15 41.45
CA TRP A 319 20.58 11.47 42.03
C TRP A 319 21.23 11.60 43.41
N ALA A 320 22.04 12.64 43.59
CA ALA A 320 22.73 12.90 44.85
C ALA A 320 21.76 13.44 45.92
N GLN A 321 21.51 12.66 46.96
CA GLN A 321 21.07 13.10 48.31
C GLN A 321 19.99 14.21 48.39
N PHE A 322 18.86 14.09 47.68
CA PHE A 322 17.80 15.13 47.60
C PHE A 322 18.32 16.54 47.24
N THR A 323 19.38 16.63 46.44
CA THR A 323 19.82 17.91 45.84
C THR A 323 18.79 18.40 44.80
N LEU A 324 18.92 19.63 44.29
CA LEU A 324 18.01 20.17 43.27
C LEU A 324 17.86 19.19 42.07
N PRO A 325 16.66 19.02 41.46
CA PRO A 325 16.46 18.07 40.35
C PRO A 325 17.43 18.24 39.17
N SER A 326 17.98 19.43 38.95
CA SER A 326 19.12 19.69 38.04
C SER A 326 20.49 19.16 38.53
N LYS A 327 20.45 18.08 39.31
CA LYS A 327 21.56 17.27 39.85
C LYS A 327 21.25 15.76 39.81
N ILE A 328 20.13 15.37 39.19
CA ILE A 328 20.00 14.03 38.62
C ILE A 328 20.99 13.95 37.44
N GLU A 329 21.58 12.79 37.18
CA GLU A 329 22.42 12.58 36.00
C GLU A 329 21.56 12.56 34.72
N ASP A 330 21.90 13.37 33.72
CA ASP A 330 21.20 13.44 32.42
C ASP A 330 21.65 12.33 31.44
N TRP A 331 22.01 11.17 31.99
CA TRP A 331 22.48 9.98 31.30
C TRP A 331 22.20 8.74 32.15
N TYR A 332 22.05 7.60 31.49
CA TYR A 332 21.91 6.30 32.16
C TYR A 332 23.29 5.75 32.53
N VAL A 333 23.39 5.05 33.65
CA VAL A 333 24.64 4.43 34.11
C VAL A 333 24.64 2.91 34.07
N ALA A 334 23.46 2.28 34.05
CA ALA A 334 23.28 0.84 33.88
C ALA A 334 21.87 0.51 33.38
N SER A 335 21.67 -0.71 32.87
CA SER A 335 20.47 -1.24 32.21
C SER A 335 19.86 -2.46 32.92
N GLY A 336 18.81 -3.07 32.35
CA GLY A 336 17.86 -3.88 33.11
C GLY A 336 16.82 -4.61 32.26
N VAL A 337 17.20 -5.62 31.46
CA VAL A 337 16.24 -6.32 30.59
C VAL A 337 15.30 -7.19 31.43
N SER A 338 14.03 -6.81 31.43
CA SER A 338 12.99 -7.48 32.21
C SER A 338 12.72 -8.90 31.72
N GLY A 339 12.48 -9.80 32.67
CA GLY A 339 12.19 -11.21 32.42
C GLY A 339 13.38 -12.05 31.99
N SER A 340 14.62 -11.52 31.97
CA SER A 340 15.75 -12.21 31.30
C SER A 340 16.07 -13.62 31.84
N PHE A 341 15.60 -13.97 33.04
CA PHE A 341 15.74 -15.29 33.65
C PHE A 341 14.59 -16.24 33.41
N TYR A 342 13.43 -15.75 33.00
CA TYR A 342 12.31 -16.62 32.73
C TYR A 342 12.57 -17.43 31.46
N ARG A 343 11.84 -18.53 31.30
CA ARG A 343 11.79 -19.34 30.08
C ARG A 343 11.48 -18.44 28.87
N GLN A 344 12.42 -18.34 27.94
CA GLN A 344 12.35 -17.45 26.76
C GLN A 344 11.77 -18.13 25.51
N SER A 345 11.70 -19.47 25.54
CA SER A 345 10.89 -20.24 24.61
C SER A 345 10.00 -21.17 25.40
N ASN A 346 8.70 -20.91 25.32
CA ASN A 346 7.70 -21.88 25.76
C ASN A 346 7.46 -22.98 24.74
N GLY A 347 8.00 -22.79 23.53
CA GLY A 347 7.34 -23.23 22.31
C GLY A 347 5.97 -22.57 22.14
N ASN A 348 5.33 -22.89 21.03
CA ASN A 348 3.92 -22.64 20.79
C ASN A 348 3.36 -23.83 19.97
N PRO A 349 2.04 -23.97 19.78
CA PRO A 349 1.49 -25.10 19.03
C PRO A 349 1.95 -25.19 17.57
N VAL A 350 2.35 -24.06 16.96
CA VAL A 350 2.77 -23.98 15.55
C VAL A 350 4.19 -24.50 15.37
N THR A 351 5.14 -24.03 16.17
CA THR A 351 6.58 -24.36 16.08
C THR A 351 6.99 -25.56 16.93
N GLY A 352 6.16 -25.96 17.90
CA GLY A 352 6.56 -26.85 18.98
C GLY A 352 7.56 -26.20 19.95
N LYS A 353 8.15 -27.02 20.83
CA LYS A 353 9.15 -26.58 21.82
C LYS A 353 10.57 -26.82 21.30
N ASP A 354 11.39 -25.78 21.30
CA ASP A 354 12.84 -25.94 21.07
C ASP A 354 13.52 -26.62 22.28
N SER A 355 14.45 -27.51 21.97
CA SER A 355 15.26 -28.28 22.93
C SER A 355 16.77 -28.04 22.76
N SER A 356 17.16 -27.17 21.83
CA SER A 356 18.53 -26.64 21.72
C SER A 356 18.91 -25.81 22.95
N MET A 357 20.19 -25.44 23.07
CA MET A 357 20.63 -24.51 24.09
C MET A 357 19.92 -23.14 23.99
N ALA A 358 19.53 -22.69 22.79
CA ALA A 358 18.93 -21.38 22.55
C ALA A 358 17.46 -21.29 23.03
N GLY A 359 16.64 -22.31 22.80
CA GLY A 359 15.29 -22.41 23.39
C GLY A 359 15.30 -22.79 24.87
N SER A 360 16.39 -23.35 25.36
CA SER A 360 16.56 -23.78 26.76
C SER A 360 17.12 -22.66 27.67
N GLN A 361 16.74 -21.41 27.42
CA GLN A 361 17.15 -20.26 28.23
C GLN A 361 16.13 -19.98 29.33
N GLY A 362 16.58 -19.95 30.59
CA GLY A 362 15.80 -19.49 31.74
C GLY A 362 14.86 -20.50 32.40
N THR A 363 14.24 -20.08 33.51
CA THR A 363 13.47 -20.88 34.45
C THR A 363 11.96 -20.80 34.23
N GLN A 364 11.25 -21.87 34.62
CA GLN A 364 9.79 -21.94 34.52
C GLN A 364 9.07 -21.35 35.73
N ASP A 365 9.80 -21.03 36.80
CA ASP A 365 9.27 -20.39 38.02
C ASP A 365 8.72 -18.99 37.72
N SER A 366 7.41 -18.82 37.91
CA SER A 366 6.68 -17.58 37.62
C SER A 366 7.19 -16.37 38.40
N TRP A 367 7.93 -16.55 39.50
CA TRP A 367 8.59 -15.45 40.19
C TRP A 367 9.54 -14.64 39.29
N TYR A 368 10.11 -15.26 38.25
CA TYR A 368 11.07 -14.60 37.35
C TYR A 368 10.43 -13.91 36.13
N GLN A 369 9.10 -13.97 35.97
CA GLN A 369 8.40 -13.24 34.90
C GLN A 369 8.60 -11.74 35.09
N GLY A 370 9.10 -11.05 34.07
CA GLY A 370 9.33 -9.59 34.10
C GLY A 370 10.29 -9.07 35.17
N TYR A 371 10.94 -9.95 35.94
CA TYR A 371 11.92 -9.55 36.96
C TYR A 371 13.23 -9.08 36.31
N THR A 372 13.93 -8.16 36.94
CA THR A 372 15.20 -7.55 36.50
C THR A 372 16.09 -7.24 37.70
N LEU A 373 17.40 -7.14 37.48
CA LEU A 373 18.37 -6.65 38.45
C LEU A 373 19.46 -5.84 37.75
N ILE A 374 20.10 -4.98 38.53
CA ILE A 374 21.32 -4.26 38.22
C ILE A 374 22.31 -4.53 39.37
N GLN A 375 23.20 -5.51 39.21
CA GLN A 375 24.02 -6.03 40.32
C GLN A 375 25.03 -5.04 40.90
N ARG A 376 25.48 -4.03 40.13
CA ARG A 376 26.41 -3.02 40.65
C ARG A 376 26.17 -1.63 40.07
N ILE A 377 25.43 -0.81 40.80
CA ILE A 377 25.30 0.64 40.55
C ILE A 377 26.28 1.40 41.45
N PRO A 378 27.37 2.01 40.94
CA PRO A 378 28.34 2.72 41.77
C PRO A 378 27.72 3.93 42.48
N MET A 379 28.12 4.18 43.72
CA MET A 379 27.61 5.32 44.48
C MET A 379 28.17 6.65 43.99
N LEU A 380 27.32 7.68 43.95
CA LEU A 380 27.75 9.07 43.91
C LEU A 380 28.48 9.47 45.21
N PRO A 381 29.36 10.49 45.20
CA PRO A 381 30.07 10.94 46.41
C PRO A 381 29.10 11.37 47.52
N GLY A 382 29.04 10.58 48.59
CA GLY A 382 28.10 10.77 49.70
C GLY A 382 28.04 9.54 50.61
N SER A 383 26.99 9.45 51.41
CA SER A 383 26.70 8.32 52.30
C SER A 383 25.46 7.51 51.90
N TRP A 384 24.70 8.00 50.91
CA TRP A 384 23.49 7.41 50.34
C TRP A 384 23.19 8.12 49.01
N GLN A 385 22.36 7.53 48.16
CA GLN A 385 21.91 8.13 46.90
C GLN A 385 20.45 7.77 46.60
N GLN A 386 19.86 8.41 45.60
CA GLN A 386 18.64 7.92 44.96
C GLN A 386 18.92 7.46 43.53
N LEU A 387 18.05 6.58 43.05
CA LEU A 387 18.01 6.11 41.68
C LEU A 387 16.70 6.53 41.04
N ILE A 388 16.77 7.01 39.81
CA ILE A 388 15.64 7.23 38.94
C ILE A 388 15.60 6.05 37.97
N LEU A 389 14.50 5.30 37.97
CA LEU A 389 14.27 4.18 37.08
C LEU A 389 13.30 4.62 35.99
N GLU A 390 13.67 4.36 34.74
CA GLU A 390 12.93 4.69 33.52
C GLU A 390 12.90 3.42 32.64
N THR A 391 11.87 3.24 31.81
CA THR A 391 11.77 2.12 30.85
C THR A 391 11.94 2.61 29.42
N GLU A 392 12.69 1.88 28.61
CA GLU A 392 12.78 2.11 27.15
C GLU A 392 12.61 0.79 26.38
N PRO A 393 12.11 0.82 25.13
CA PRO A 393 12.18 -0.34 24.25
C PRO A 393 13.63 -0.76 24.02
N VAL A 394 13.88 -2.06 23.92
CA VAL A 394 15.11 -2.55 23.28
C VAL A 394 15.12 -2.05 21.82
N ASN A 395 16.27 -1.58 21.32
CA ASN A 395 16.41 -1.11 19.95
C ASN A 395 16.15 -2.29 18.96
N PRO A 396 15.28 -2.14 17.94
CA PRO A 396 14.94 -3.21 16.99
C PRO A 396 16.11 -3.90 16.27
N LEU A 397 17.31 -3.31 16.27
CA LEU A 397 18.53 -3.92 15.71
C LEU A 397 19.24 -4.88 16.68
N TYR A 398 18.85 -4.92 17.96
CA TYR A 398 19.51 -5.67 19.02
C TYR A 398 18.82 -7.03 19.26
N THR A 399 18.89 -7.88 18.23
CA THR A 399 18.28 -9.21 18.19
C THR A 399 19.31 -10.26 17.75
N GLY A 400 19.00 -11.55 17.93
CA GLY A 400 19.89 -12.65 17.56
C GLY A 400 21.28 -12.53 18.20
N GLN A 401 22.35 -12.49 17.38
CA GLN A 401 23.72 -12.32 17.88
C GLN A 401 23.98 -10.95 18.53
N TYR A 402 23.17 -9.93 18.23
CA TYR A 402 23.24 -8.57 18.78
C TYR A 402 22.25 -8.35 19.94
N ALA A 403 21.61 -9.41 20.44
CA ALA A 403 20.70 -9.34 21.58
C ALA A 403 21.34 -8.72 22.84
N VAL A 404 20.56 -7.87 23.52
CA VAL A 404 20.92 -7.33 24.83
C VAL A 404 20.39 -8.24 25.93
N GLY A 405 21.30 -8.68 26.79
CA GLY A 405 21.06 -9.88 27.60
C GLY A 405 20.82 -11.15 26.76
N PRO A 406 20.17 -12.18 27.33
CA PRO A 406 19.99 -13.50 26.73
C PRO A 406 18.78 -13.62 25.77
N TYR A 407 17.82 -12.69 25.80
CA TYR A 407 16.55 -12.76 25.05
C TYR A 407 16.76 -12.35 23.58
N ILE A 408 16.81 -13.34 22.68
CA ILE A 408 17.26 -13.13 21.28
C ILE A 408 16.17 -12.69 20.27
N ALA A 409 14.91 -12.64 20.68
CA ALA A 409 13.78 -12.38 19.78
C ALA A 409 13.53 -10.89 19.48
N ASN A 410 12.58 -10.57 18.58
CA ASN A 410 12.25 -9.19 18.24
C ASN A 410 11.70 -8.41 19.44
N THR A 411 11.95 -7.10 19.40
CA THR A 411 11.89 -6.19 20.53
C THR A 411 10.49 -5.90 21.04
N VAL A 412 10.38 -5.78 22.36
CA VAL A 412 9.17 -5.39 23.06
C VAL A 412 9.23 -3.91 23.42
N ALA A 413 8.24 -3.14 23.00
CA ALA A 413 8.00 -1.83 23.58
C ALA A 413 7.24 -1.95 24.92
N PRO A 414 7.59 -1.13 25.93
CA PRO A 414 6.77 -0.89 27.13
C PRO A 414 5.35 -0.47 26.74
N SER A 415 4.43 -0.52 27.70
CA SER A 415 3.00 -0.37 27.40
C SER A 415 2.32 0.71 28.23
N GLY A 416 1.53 1.56 27.58
CA GLY A 416 0.94 2.74 28.22
C GLY A 416 1.89 3.94 28.20
N SER A 417 1.98 4.68 29.29
CA SER A 417 2.88 5.85 29.41
C SER A 417 4.11 5.54 30.26
N ASP A 418 5.31 5.84 29.75
CA ASP A 418 6.60 5.70 30.45
C ASP A 418 6.55 6.27 31.87
N PRO A 419 6.47 5.42 32.92
CA PRO A 419 6.45 5.90 34.29
C PRO A 419 7.88 6.17 34.77
N VAL A 420 8.03 6.90 35.87
CA VAL A 420 9.34 7.21 36.46
C VAL A 420 9.33 6.89 37.94
N LEU A 421 10.04 5.83 38.34
CA LEU A 421 10.15 5.43 39.74
C LEU A 421 11.41 6.04 40.39
N THR A 422 11.35 6.34 41.69
CA THR A 422 12.47 6.95 42.43
C THR A 422 12.77 6.17 43.70
N GLU A 423 13.86 5.41 43.70
CA GLU A 423 14.26 4.54 44.82
C GLU A 423 15.38 5.14 45.68
N GLY A 424 15.37 4.80 46.98
CA GLY A 424 16.28 5.37 47.98
C GLY A 424 17.25 4.35 48.58
N LEU A 425 18.56 4.55 48.39
CA LEU A 425 19.60 3.58 48.76
C LEU A 425 20.58 4.16 49.79
N TYR A 426 20.45 3.66 51.01
CA TYR A 426 20.95 4.30 52.24
C TYR A 426 22.36 3.87 52.69
N GLY A 427 23.20 3.38 51.77
CA GLY A 427 24.60 3.07 52.06
C GLY A 427 25.28 2.24 50.97
N SER A 428 26.55 1.90 51.16
CA SER A 428 27.19 0.82 50.40
C SER A 428 26.53 -0.52 50.77
N TYR A 429 26.50 -1.49 49.84
CA TYR A 429 25.86 -2.79 50.03
C TYR A 429 24.34 -2.77 50.26
N THR A 430 23.66 -1.62 50.25
CA THR A 430 22.19 -1.64 50.29
C THR A 430 21.63 -2.09 48.94
N GLN A 431 20.63 -2.95 49.02
CA GLN A 431 19.81 -3.49 47.94
C GLN A 431 18.46 -2.77 47.96
N ALA A 432 17.92 -2.42 46.79
CA ALA A 432 16.55 -1.95 46.62
C ALA A 432 15.74 -2.99 45.85
N TYR A 433 14.47 -3.15 46.23
CA TYR A 433 13.49 -3.99 45.55
C TYR A 433 12.33 -3.11 45.06
N PHE A 434 11.96 -3.22 43.78
CA PHE A 434 10.76 -2.57 43.23
C PHE A 434 9.74 -3.59 42.71
N ASP A 435 8.47 -3.18 42.68
CA ASP A 435 7.38 -3.89 42.02
C ASP A 435 6.54 -2.83 41.32
N TRP A 436 6.52 -2.87 39.99
CA TRP A 436 6.14 -1.74 39.17
C TRP A 436 5.35 -2.21 37.95
N ALA A 437 4.08 -1.82 37.90
CA ALA A 437 3.24 -1.98 36.72
C ALA A 437 3.12 -0.65 35.94
N THR A 438 2.91 -0.73 34.63
CA THR A 438 2.80 0.47 33.79
C THR A 438 1.44 1.17 33.89
N ASP A 439 1.42 2.49 33.67
CA ASP A 439 0.20 3.30 33.76
C ASP A 439 -0.61 3.32 32.45
N ASN A 440 -1.95 3.31 32.57
CA ASN A 440 -2.92 3.36 31.47
C ASN A 440 -2.82 2.22 30.42
N PRO A 441 -2.93 0.95 30.84
CA PRO A 441 -3.02 -0.21 29.94
C PRO A 441 -4.32 -0.23 29.13
N VAL A 442 -4.34 -1.01 28.04
CA VAL A 442 -5.60 -1.57 27.51
C VAL A 442 -6.12 -2.61 28.51
N THR A 443 -7.42 -2.59 28.82
CA THR A 443 -7.98 -3.39 29.92
C THR A 443 -7.96 -4.90 29.68
N ALA A 444 -7.25 -5.60 30.55
CA ALA A 444 -7.48 -6.96 31.05
C ALA A 444 -7.83 -8.06 30.03
N CYS A 445 -6.87 -8.97 29.85
CA CYS A 445 -7.03 -10.33 29.31
C CYS A 445 -8.42 -10.93 29.54
N ASN A 446 -9.04 -11.42 28.46
CA ASN A 446 -10.40 -11.99 28.47
C ASN A 446 -10.51 -13.27 27.60
N SER A 447 -9.63 -14.25 27.84
CA SER A 447 -9.56 -15.57 27.16
C SER A 447 -10.74 -16.51 27.48
N GLY A 448 -11.97 -16.00 27.37
CA GLY A 448 -13.21 -16.74 27.60
C GLY A 448 -13.97 -17.10 26.33
N ALA A 449 -13.50 -16.65 25.16
CA ALA A 449 -14.23 -16.70 23.89
C ALA A 449 -13.37 -17.15 22.69
N ASP A 450 -12.05 -17.22 22.86
CA ASP A 450 -11.03 -17.48 21.83
C ASP A 450 -10.75 -18.97 21.60
N GLY A 451 -11.12 -19.82 22.55
CA GLY A 451 -11.18 -21.28 22.41
C GLY A 451 -9.94 -22.03 22.89
N THR A 452 -9.98 -23.36 22.79
CA THR A 452 -8.84 -24.24 23.13
C THR A 452 -8.62 -25.30 22.06
N GLU A 453 -7.44 -25.92 22.02
CA GLU A 453 -7.14 -26.96 21.01
C GLU A 453 -8.20 -28.07 20.93
N ALA A 454 -8.70 -28.51 22.09
CA ALA A 454 -9.69 -29.58 22.21
C ALA A 454 -11.15 -29.10 22.06
N ALA A 455 -11.38 -27.78 22.17
CA ALA A 455 -12.69 -27.15 22.04
C ALA A 455 -12.52 -25.74 21.44
N PRO A 456 -12.27 -25.64 20.12
CA PRO A 456 -12.05 -24.37 19.44
C PRO A 456 -13.34 -23.54 19.36
N ALA A 457 -13.21 -22.22 19.41
CA ALA A 457 -14.27 -21.28 19.07
C ALA A 457 -14.66 -21.40 17.58
N ALA A 458 -15.79 -20.83 17.18
CA ALA A 458 -16.15 -20.74 15.76
C ALA A 458 -15.61 -19.43 15.15
N VAL A 459 -14.98 -19.48 13.97
CA VAL A 459 -14.62 -18.25 13.23
C VAL A 459 -15.89 -17.41 13.02
N PRO A 460 -15.93 -16.13 13.48
CA PRO A 460 -17.12 -15.31 13.35
C PRO A 460 -17.56 -15.11 11.89
N ALA A 461 -18.87 -15.04 11.65
CA ALA A 461 -19.46 -15.16 10.32
C ALA A 461 -18.89 -14.16 9.28
N GLN A 462 -18.57 -12.93 9.69
CA GLN A 462 -17.95 -11.91 8.85
C GLN A 462 -16.49 -12.22 8.41
N GLY A 463 -15.84 -13.22 9.03
CA GLY A 463 -14.43 -13.57 8.79
C GLY A 463 -13.43 -12.59 9.39
N TRP A 464 -13.81 -11.85 10.43
CA TRP A 464 -13.00 -10.83 11.13
C TRP A 464 -13.27 -10.87 12.64
N TRP A 465 -12.23 -10.80 13.47
CA TRP A 465 -12.33 -10.64 14.93
C TRP A 465 -11.10 -9.93 15.51
N GLN A 466 -11.19 -9.51 16.78
CA GLN A 466 -10.08 -9.02 17.58
C GLN A 466 -10.01 -9.84 18.86
N ASP A 467 -8.81 -10.17 19.31
CA ASP A 467 -8.56 -11.00 20.50
C ASP A 467 -7.18 -10.70 21.10
N GLN A 468 -6.83 -11.34 22.23
CA GLN A 468 -5.59 -11.07 22.97
C GLN A 468 -4.77 -12.35 23.23
N LEU A 469 -3.44 -12.22 23.23
CA LEU A 469 -2.54 -13.32 23.60
C LEU A 469 -2.23 -13.26 25.10
N CYS A 470 -3.24 -13.60 25.90
CA CYS A 470 -3.38 -13.41 27.35
C CYS A 470 -2.25 -13.78 28.34
N GLY A 471 -1.10 -14.33 27.90
CA GLY A 471 0.02 -14.67 28.79
C GLY A 471 0.88 -15.84 28.33
N TYR A 472 1.77 -16.33 29.21
CA TYR A 472 2.81 -17.32 28.82
C TYR A 472 2.24 -18.67 28.35
N GLY A 473 2.49 -18.98 27.07
CA GLY A 473 2.00 -20.18 26.40
C GLY A 473 0.54 -20.07 25.93
N HIS A 474 -0.06 -18.87 25.95
CA HIS A 474 -1.41 -18.66 25.45
C HIS A 474 -1.49 -18.88 23.93
N SER A 475 -2.58 -19.51 23.50
CA SER A 475 -2.92 -19.68 22.08
C SER A 475 -4.42 -19.70 21.92
N ALA A 476 -4.94 -18.86 21.03
CA ALA A 476 -6.35 -18.82 20.65
C ALA A 476 -6.62 -19.88 19.59
N TRP A 477 -7.79 -20.53 19.64
CA TRP A 477 -8.14 -21.66 18.77
C TRP A 477 -9.51 -21.49 18.14
N SER A 478 -9.54 -21.17 16.85
CA SER A 478 -10.76 -21.05 16.05
C SER A 478 -11.01 -22.28 15.17
N SER A 479 -12.24 -22.46 14.72
CA SER A 479 -12.66 -23.56 13.85
C SER A 479 -13.52 -23.09 12.69
N LEU A 480 -13.36 -23.77 11.54
CA LEU A 480 -13.94 -23.39 10.27
C LEU A 480 -14.24 -24.63 9.43
N SER A 481 -15.42 -24.69 8.82
CA SER A 481 -15.72 -25.69 7.79
C SER A 481 -15.40 -25.14 6.41
N VAL A 482 -14.66 -25.92 5.61
CA VAL A 482 -14.22 -25.56 4.25
C VAL A 482 -14.74 -26.58 3.23
N LYS A 483 -14.90 -26.13 1.98
CA LYS A 483 -15.32 -26.99 0.86
C LYS A 483 -14.15 -27.51 0.05
N ALA A 484 -14.38 -28.62 -0.65
CA ALA A 484 -13.47 -29.13 -1.66
C ALA A 484 -13.17 -28.10 -2.75
N ASN A 485 -11.94 -28.15 -3.27
CA ASN A 485 -11.42 -27.31 -4.34
C ASN A 485 -11.48 -25.82 -3.96
N ARG A 486 -10.96 -25.49 -2.78
CA ARG A 486 -10.89 -24.13 -2.23
C ARG A 486 -9.52 -23.80 -1.67
N SER A 487 -9.17 -22.52 -1.61
CA SER A 487 -8.14 -22.01 -0.72
C SER A 487 -8.65 -20.89 0.18
N LEU A 488 -7.94 -20.61 1.25
CA LEU A 488 -8.14 -19.45 2.12
C LEU A 488 -6.81 -18.78 2.45
N THR A 489 -6.87 -17.55 2.92
CA THR A 489 -5.77 -16.89 3.64
C THR A 489 -6.25 -16.53 5.05
N VAL A 490 -5.49 -16.93 6.07
CA VAL A 490 -5.61 -16.38 7.43
C VAL A 490 -4.65 -15.20 7.54
N GLU A 491 -5.13 -14.03 7.95
CA GLU A 491 -4.30 -12.84 8.20
C GLU A 491 -4.44 -12.46 9.68
N VAL A 492 -3.34 -12.15 10.36
CA VAL A 492 -3.34 -11.72 11.76
C VAL A 492 -2.45 -10.49 11.90
N THR A 493 -3.07 -9.34 12.21
CA THR A 493 -2.37 -8.07 12.46
C THR A 493 -2.23 -7.85 13.96
N ALA A 494 -1.01 -7.74 14.49
CA ALA A 494 -0.80 -7.26 15.86
C ALA A 494 -1.10 -5.75 15.95
N GLU A 495 -1.72 -5.31 17.05
CA GLU A 495 -2.14 -3.92 17.24
C GLU A 495 -1.43 -3.28 18.46
N ASP A 496 -1.38 -1.94 18.51
CA ASP A 496 -0.88 -1.16 19.64
C ASP A 496 -2.01 -0.69 20.60
N GLU A 497 -1.67 0.14 21.59
CA GLU A 497 -2.58 0.66 22.62
C GLU A 497 -3.75 1.47 22.04
N GLN A 498 -3.60 1.97 20.82
CA GLN A 498 -4.60 2.76 20.11
C GLN A 498 -5.30 1.98 18.99
N GLY A 499 -4.94 0.71 18.77
CA GLY A 499 -5.51 -0.16 17.74
C GLY A 499 -4.88 -0.02 16.35
N PHE A 500 -3.70 0.60 16.23
CA PHE A 500 -2.96 0.66 14.96
C PHE A 500 -2.03 -0.54 14.81
N ALA A 501 -1.76 -0.92 13.55
CA ALA A 501 -0.97 -2.11 13.22
C ALA A 501 0.52 -1.93 13.60
N SER A 502 1.06 -2.83 14.42
CA SER A 502 2.36 -2.67 15.10
C SER A 502 3.21 -3.95 15.07
N SER A 503 4.54 -3.78 14.99
CA SER A 503 5.53 -4.86 14.94
C SER A 503 6.38 -4.98 16.22
N VAL A 504 6.19 -4.10 17.20
CA VAL A 504 6.99 -4.03 18.45
C VAL A 504 6.23 -4.53 19.69
N LYS A 505 5.11 -5.24 19.48
CA LYS A 505 4.19 -5.69 20.54
C LYS A 505 4.07 -7.22 20.58
N ALA A 506 2.97 -7.79 20.06
CA ALA A 506 2.77 -9.24 19.93
C ALA A 506 3.35 -9.76 18.61
N MET A 507 3.87 -10.99 18.60
CA MET A 507 4.43 -11.65 17.41
C MET A 507 3.54 -12.85 16.99
N PRO A 508 2.41 -12.62 16.31
CA PRO A 508 1.47 -13.69 16.01
C PRO A 508 2.04 -14.70 15.00
N VAL A 509 2.05 -15.98 15.35
CA VAL A 509 2.23 -17.13 14.44
C VAL A 509 0.90 -17.84 14.24
N ILE A 510 0.73 -18.49 13.08
CA ILE A 510 -0.54 -19.09 12.66
C ILE A 510 -0.31 -20.56 12.32
N GLY A 511 -1.16 -21.45 12.82
CA GLY A 511 -1.17 -22.88 12.46
C GLY A 511 -2.56 -23.34 12.02
N VAL A 512 -2.61 -24.33 11.13
CA VAL A 512 -3.83 -24.99 10.67
C VAL A 512 -3.67 -26.51 10.75
N TRP A 513 -4.68 -27.15 11.35
CA TRP A 513 -4.84 -28.59 11.48
C TRP A 513 -6.20 -29.01 10.94
N ASN A 514 -6.36 -30.29 10.63
CA ASN A 514 -7.66 -30.92 10.54
C ASN A 514 -8.24 -31.10 11.95
N ALA A 515 -9.56 -31.13 12.09
CA ALA A 515 -10.24 -31.46 13.35
C ALA A 515 -10.00 -32.91 13.80
N THR A 516 -9.47 -33.76 12.92
CA THR A 516 -9.09 -35.16 13.17
C THR A 516 -7.64 -35.36 13.60
N ASP A 517 -6.78 -34.35 13.46
CA ASP A 517 -5.36 -34.47 13.85
C ASP A 517 -5.24 -34.59 15.38
N ALA A 518 -4.20 -35.28 15.86
CA ALA A 518 -4.03 -35.52 17.29
C ALA A 518 -3.82 -34.22 18.08
N LEU A 519 -4.32 -34.16 19.31
CA LEU A 519 -4.07 -33.04 20.21
C LEU A 519 -2.58 -32.96 20.57
N GLY A 520 -2.01 -31.76 20.60
CA GLY A 520 -0.59 -31.52 20.86
C GLY A 520 0.35 -31.91 19.71
N SER A 521 -0.17 -32.08 18.49
CA SER A 521 0.64 -32.26 17.28
C SER A 521 0.98 -30.93 16.60
N LEU A 522 2.06 -30.88 15.82
CA LEU A 522 2.38 -29.74 14.95
C LEU A 522 1.34 -29.59 13.81
N PRO A 523 1.23 -28.42 13.16
CA PRO A 523 0.20 -28.15 12.14
C PRO A 523 0.14 -29.20 11.02
N GLY A 524 -0.94 -29.97 10.98
CA GLY A 524 -1.13 -31.06 10.02
C GLY A 524 -1.51 -30.61 8.60
N VAL A 525 -1.89 -29.34 8.42
CA VAL A 525 -2.30 -28.77 7.12
C VAL A 525 -1.32 -27.72 6.63
N ALA A 526 -1.05 -26.69 7.44
CA ALA A 526 -0.14 -25.59 7.11
C ALA A 526 0.24 -24.81 8.37
N GLY A 527 1.40 -24.16 8.39
CA GLY A 527 1.81 -23.26 9.47
C GLY A 527 2.72 -22.15 8.95
N THR A 528 2.79 -21.05 9.69
CA THR A 528 3.85 -20.04 9.55
C THR A 528 4.54 -19.88 10.90
N GLU A 529 5.80 -20.30 10.94
CA GLU A 529 6.62 -20.38 12.15
C GLU A 529 7.25 -19.03 12.53
N GLU A 530 7.30 -18.10 11.56
CA GLU A 530 7.74 -16.71 11.71
C GLU A 530 6.55 -15.75 11.65
N ALA A 531 6.57 -14.72 12.50
CA ALA A 531 5.63 -13.61 12.50
C ALA A 531 6.01 -12.53 11.46
N PHE A 532 5.04 -11.67 11.13
CA PHE A 532 5.22 -10.49 10.27
C PHE A 532 5.67 -10.79 8.81
N ASN A 533 5.35 -11.98 8.30
CA ASN A 533 5.65 -12.41 6.92
C ASN A 533 4.71 -11.81 5.84
N GLY A 534 3.75 -10.95 6.19
CA GLY A 534 2.76 -10.37 5.27
C GLY A 534 3.14 -8.98 4.71
N GLU A 535 2.39 -8.52 3.70
CA GLU A 535 2.64 -7.24 3.00
C GLU A 535 2.30 -5.97 3.81
N SER A 536 1.77 -6.12 5.02
CA SER A 536 1.34 -5.01 5.90
C SER A 536 2.11 -5.00 7.22
N ASN A 537 2.36 -3.82 7.79
CA ASN A 537 3.03 -3.70 9.08
C ASN A 537 2.31 -4.52 10.17
N GLY A 538 3.06 -5.23 11.01
CA GLY A 538 2.50 -6.05 12.09
C GLY A 538 1.67 -7.26 11.64
N MET A 539 1.62 -7.59 10.34
CA MET A 539 0.75 -8.64 9.80
C MET A 539 1.48 -9.94 9.49
N THR A 540 1.07 -11.02 10.13
CA THR A 540 1.37 -12.41 9.73
C THR A 540 0.27 -12.93 8.81
N THR A 541 0.61 -13.78 7.84
CA THR A 541 -0.31 -14.35 6.86
C THR A 541 -0.01 -15.83 6.57
N LEU A 542 -1.05 -16.62 6.35
CA LEU A 542 -0.96 -18.04 6.05
C LEU A 542 -2.02 -18.45 5.01
N GLY A 543 -1.56 -18.78 3.79
CA GLY A 543 -2.40 -19.34 2.73
C GLY A 543 -2.43 -20.87 2.76
N THR A 544 -3.58 -21.49 2.51
CA THR A 544 -3.71 -22.96 2.43
C THR A 544 -4.89 -23.39 1.53
N SER A 545 -4.86 -24.63 1.01
CA SER A 545 -5.81 -25.14 0.01
C SER A 545 -6.26 -26.58 0.26
N PHE A 546 -7.53 -26.86 -0.04
CA PHE A 546 -8.24 -28.10 0.28
C PHE A 546 -8.85 -28.72 -0.98
N THR A 547 -8.61 -30.02 -1.21
CA THR A 547 -9.18 -30.79 -2.34
C THR A 547 -10.43 -31.58 -1.95
N GLN A 548 -10.75 -31.64 -0.67
CA GLN A 548 -11.91 -32.29 -0.07
C GLN A 548 -12.60 -31.32 0.91
N PRO A 549 -13.88 -31.53 1.29
CA PRO A 549 -14.50 -30.73 2.34
C PRO A 549 -13.97 -31.17 3.71
N ASP A 550 -13.67 -30.22 4.58
CA ASP A 550 -13.04 -30.50 5.88
C ASP A 550 -13.52 -29.56 6.99
N GLN A 551 -13.17 -29.89 8.23
CA GLN A 551 -13.33 -29.03 9.39
C GLN A 551 -11.95 -28.76 10.00
N LEU A 552 -11.56 -27.49 10.05
CA LEU A 552 -10.25 -27.04 10.47
C LEU A 552 -10.21 -26.63 11.94
N ARG A 553 -9.03 -26.74 12.54
CA ARG A 553 -8.62 -26.00 13.72
C ARG A 553 -7.54 -25.01 13.29
N ILE A 554 -7.69 -23.74 13.69
CA ILE A 554 -6.78 -22.64 13.37
C ILE A 554 -6.27 -22.09 14.70
N ALA A 555 -4.97 -22.13 14.94
CA ALA A 555 -4.35 -21.53 16.12
C ALA A 555 -3.70 -20.19 15.80
N ILE A 556 -3.77 -19.26 16.76
CA ILE A 556 -2.98 -18.03 16.80
C ILE A 556 -2.23 -18.02 18.14
N ALA A 557 -0.91 -17.88 18.12
CA ALA A 557 -0.05 -17.85 19.31
C ALA A 557 1.04 -16.79 19.16
N ASP A 558 1.74 -16.42 20.25
CA ASP A 558 2.97 -15.61 20.13
C ASP A 558 4.15 -16.52 19.76
N GLN A 559 5.00 -16.09 18.82
CA GLN A 559 6.16 -16.86 18.34
C GLN A 559 7.11 -17.25 19.48
N ARG A 560 7.35 -16.33 20.43
CA ARG A 560 8.20 -16.52 21.61
C ARG A 560 7.47 -17.34 22.67
N GLY A 561 6.14 -17.21 22.67
CA GLY A 561 5.23 -17.83 23.61
C GLY A 561 5.11 -17.04 24.92
N ASP A 562 5.56 -15.78 24.96
CA ASP A 562 5.48 -14.93 26.16
C ASP A 562 4.05 -14.48 26.47
N GLY A 563 3.24 -14.31 25.43
CA GLY A 563 1.98 -13.58 25.51
C GLY A 563 2.19 -12.07 25.59
N ARG A 564 1.11 -11.33 25.34
CA ARG A 564 0.94 -9.89 25.43
C ARG A 564 -0.50 -9.59 25.88
N PRO A 565 -0.81 -9.68 27.19
CA PRO A 565 -2.14 -9.39 27.74
C PRO A 565 -2.53 -7.90 27.64
N ASP A 566 -1.58 -7.07 27.19
CA ASP A 566 -1.68 -5.63 26.99
C ASP A 566 -2.09 -5.25 25.55
N PHE A 567 -2.10 -6.18 24.59
CA PHE A 567 -2.42 -5.91 23.18
C PHE A 567 -3.43 -6.85 22.55
N ASN A 568 -4.23 -6.26 21.67
CA ASN A 568 -5.04 -6.99 20.73
C ASN A 568 -4.19 -7.42 19.53
N TYR A 569 -4.64 -8.49 18.88
CA TYR A 569 -4.48 -8.66 17.44
C TYR A 569 -5.85 -8.56 16.77
N ARG A 570 -5.88 -8.19 15.49
CA ARG A 570 -7.03 -8.34 14.60
C ARG A 570 -6.77 -9.46 13.61
N ALA A 571 -7.60 -10.50 13.67
CA ALA A 571 -7.52 -11.65 12.78
C ALA A 571 -8.62 -11.64 11.72
N ARG A 572 -8.33 -12.27 10.59
CA ARG A 572 -9.18 -12.40 9.41
C ARG A 572 -9.04 -13.79 8.82
N VAL A 573 -10.14 -14.33 8.29
CA VAL A 573 -10.10 -15.41 7.30
C VAL A 573 -10.73 -14.90 6.00
N LEU A 574 -9.90 -14.74 4.97
CA LEU A 574 -10.34 -14.48 3.60
C LEU A 574 -10.63 -15.82 2.92
N TYR A 575 -11.91 -16.16 2.74
CA TYR A 575 -12.35 -17.44 2.19
C TYR A 575 -13.60 -17.26 1.30
N ALA A 576 -13.47 -17.58 0.01
CA ALA A 576 -14.57 -17.67 -0.94
C ALA A 576 -15.13 -19.10 -0.95
N ASP A 577 -16.36 -19.27 -0.51
CA ASP A 577 -16.98 -20.58 -0.30
C ASP A 577 -17.74 -21.06 -1.55
N SER A 578 -18.60 -20.20 -2.10
CA SER A 578 -19.56 -20.59 -3.13
C SER A 578 -19.89 -19.46 -4.11
N LEU A 579 -20.57 -19.84 -5.20
CA LEU A 579 -20.77 -19.04 -6.40
C LEU A 579 -22.22 -19.25 -6.89
N SER A 580 -22.91 -18.17 -7.23
CA SER A 580 -24.28 -18.23 -7.77
C SER A 580 -24.54 -17.17 -8.85
N PRO A 581 -24.99 -17.54 -10.06
CA PRO A 581 -25.11 -18.90 -10.56
C PRO A 581 -23.72 -19.55 -10.77
N ALA A 582 -23.62 -20.86 -10.56
CA ALA A 582 -22.38 -21.62 -10.84
C ALA A 582 -22.18 -21.91 -12.34
N THR A 583 -23.20 -21.65 -13.17
CA THR A 583 -23.14 -21.79 -14.63
C THR A 583 -23.55 -20.48 -15.30
N VAL A 584 -22.76 -20.00 -16.26
CA VAL A 584 -23.04 -18.81 -17.07
C VAL A 584 -23.06 -19.15 -18.57
N SER A 585 -23.53 -18.20 -19.38
CA SER A 585 -23.50 -18.31 -20.84
C SER A 585 -22.08 -18.16 -21.39
N ALA A 586 -21.84 -18.51 -22.66
CA ALA A 586 -20.60 -18.22 -23.36
C ALA A 586 -20.23 -16.70 -23.35
N ALA A 587 -21.21 -15.81 -23.24
CA ALA A 587 -20.98 -14.36 -23.12
C ALA A 587 -20.56 -13.91 -21.71
N GLY A 588 -20.49 -14.81 -20.73
CA GLY A 588 -20.29 -14.49 -19.31
C GLY A 588 -21.61 -14.20 -18.60
N GLY A 589 -21.55 -13.39 -17.54
CA GLY A 589 -22.71 -12.97 -16.76
C GLY A 589 -22.38 -12.49 -15.34
N THR A 590 -23.35 -11.88 -14.65
CA THR A 590 -23.21 -11.49 -13.25
C THR A 590 -23.27 -12.70 -12.33
N VAL A 591 -22.27 -12.83 -11.45
CA VAL A 591 -22.17 -13.85 -10.42
C VAL A 591 -22.04 -13.21 -9.04
N THR A 592 -22.61 -13.86 -8.03
CA THR A 592 -22.41 -13.56 -6.61
C THR A 592 -21.49 -14.61 -6.03
N ILE A 593 -20.34 -14.18 -5.50
CA ILE A 593 -19.42 -14.97 -4.70
C ILE A 593 -19.87 -14.82 -3.25
N THR A 594 -20.06 -15.93 -2.53
CA THR A 594 -20.38 -15.97 -1.10
C THR A 594 -19.19 -16.52 -0.34
N GLY A 595 -18.88 -15.97 0.83
CA GLY A 595 -17.71 -16.30 1.61
C GLY A 595 -17.64 -15.53 2.91
N MET A 596 -16.42 -15.25 3.38
CA MET A 596 -16.13 -14.43 4.56
C MET A 596 -14.79 -13.68 4.40
N GLY A 597 -14.59 -12.65 5.22
CA GLY A 597 -13.38 -11.82 5.24
C GLY A 597 -13.28 -10.83 4.07
N PHE A 598 -14.34 -10.65 3.28
CA PHE A 598 -14.32 -9.70 2.15
C PHE A 598 -14.37 -8.24 2.64
N ARG A 599 -13.85 -7.32 1.82
CA ARG A 599 -13.93 -5.86 2.01
C ARG A 599 -13.92 -5.11 0.68
N THR A 600 -14.33 -3.84 0.71
CA THR A 600 -14.18 -2.91 -0.42
C THR A 600 -12.73 -2.92 -0.93
N GLY A 601 -12.55 -3.08 -2.24
CA GLY A 601 -11.22 -3.15 -2.87
C GLY A 601 -10.72 -4.56 -3.16
N ASN A 602 -11.40 -5.62 -2.67
CA ASN A 602 -11.11 -6.98 -3.16
C ASN A 602 -11.38 -7.09 -4.66
N THR A 603 -10.41 -7.58 -5.43
CA THR A 603 -10.54 -7.82 -6.86
C THR A 603 -10.93 -9.26 -7.14
N VAL A 604 -11.54 -9.51 -8.30
CA VAL A 604 -11.95 -10.85 -8.75
C VAL A 604 -11.32 -11.12 -10.11
N THR A 605 -10.77 -12.32 -10.31
CA THR A 605 -10.41 -12.83 -11.64
C THR A 605 -11.09 -14.18 -11.89
N VAL A 606 -11.34 -14.47 -13.17
CA VAL A 606 -11.83 -15.75 -13.67
C VAL A 606 -10.78 -16.28 -14.63
N ASN A 607 -10.18 -17.44 -14.33
CA ASN A 607 -9.06 -18.02 -15.07
C ASN A 607 -7.92 -17.02 -15.38
N GLY A 608 -7.62 -16.14 -14.42
CA GLY A 608 -6.62 -15.06 -14.55
C GLY A 608 -7.09 -13.76 -15.22
N VAL A 609 -8.28 -13.73 -15.82
CA VAL A 609 -8.85 -12.54 -16.48
C VAL A 609 -9.72 -11.76 -15.50
N ALA A 610 -9.56 -10.44 -15.43
CA ALA A 610 -10.30 -9.59 -14.49
C ALA A 610 -11.83 -9.64 -14.72
N ALA A 611 -12.58 -9.84 -13.63
CA ALA A 611 -14.02 -9.71 -13.58
C ALA A 611 -14.40 -8.35 -12.98
N THR A 612 -15.44 -7.70 -13.52
CA THR A 612 -15.81 -6.35 -13.07
C THR A 612 -16.64 -6.44 -11.80
N VAL A 613 -16.06 -6.07 -10.65
CA VAL A 613 -16.76 -6.06 -9.36
C VAL A 613 -17.70 -4.86 -9.27
N SER A 614 -18.93 -5.09 -8.80
CA SER A 614 -19.99 -4.08 -8.68
C SER A 614 -20.43 -3.80 -7.24
N SER A 615 -20.23 -4.74 -6.30
CA SER A 615 -20.43 -4.50 -4.87
C SER A 615 -19.68 -5.49 -3.97
N TRP A 616 -19.43 -5.05 -2.73
CA TRP A 616 -18.82 -5.83 -1.66
C TRP A 616 -19.68 -5.74 -0.39
N THR A 617 -19.74 -6.84 0.36
CA THR A 617 -20.06 -6.88 1.80
C THR A 617 -18.96 -7.70 2.50
N ALA A 618 -19.06 -7.97 3.80
CA ALA A 618 -18.13 -8.89 4.47
C ALA A 618 -18.25 -10.35 3.99
N ASN A 619 -19.40 -10.72 3.41
CA ASN A 619 -19.76 -12.10 3.08
C ASN A 619 -20.13 -12.33 1.61
N THR A 620 -20.27 -11.27 0.81
CA THR A 620 -20.58 -11.36 -0.62
C THR A 620 -19.76 -10.40 -1.46
N ILE A 621 -19.39 -10.83 -2.66
CA ILE A 621 -18.89 -9.98 -3.75
C ILE A 621 -19.76 -10.24 -4.98
N VAL A 622 -20.28 -9.19 -5.59
CA VAL A 622 -21.00 -9.30 -6.88
C VAL A 622 -20.08 -8.83 -7.98
N ALA A 623 -19.86 -9.67 -8.99
CA ALA A 623 -18.96 -9.38 -10.10
C ALA A 623 -19.53 -9.88 -11.43
N THR A 624 -19.22 -9.19 -12.53
CA THR A 624 -19.53 -9.64 -13.89
C THR A 624 -18.35 -10.46 -14.41
N ALA A 625 -18.56 -11.77 -14.59
CA ALA A 625 -17.61 -12.67 -15.21
C ALA A 625 -17.46 -12.36 -16.71
N PRO A 626 -16.23 -12.39 -17.26
CA PRO A 626 -15.95 -12.10 -18.67
C PRO A 626 -16.52 -13.17 -19.62
N SER A 627 -16.46 -12.94 -20.93
CA SER A 627 -16.88 -13.95 -21.92
C SER A 627 -15.86 -15.08 -22.06
N ILE A 628 -16.33 -16.25 -22.53
CA ILE A 628 -15.49 -17.44 -22.72
C ILE A 628 -14.33 -17.20 -23.71
N HIS A 629 -14.55 -16.32 -24.69
CA HIS A 629 -13.53 -15.89 -25.66
C HIS A 629 -12.46 -14.99 -25.02
N ALA A 630 -12.80 -14.16 -24.03
CA ALA A 630 -11.81 -13.41 -23.26
C ALA A 630 -10.96 -14.33 -22.36
N LEU A 631 -11.48 -15.51 -22.00
CA LEU A 631 -10.74 -16.60 -21.36
C LEU A 631 -9.94 -17.48 -22.35
N GLY A 632 -9.98 -17.16 -23.65
CA GLY A 632 -9.24 -17.87 -24.71
C GLY A 632 -9.84 -19.22 -25.15
N SER A 633 -11.09 -19.54 -24.78
CA SER A 633 -11.75 -20.81 -25.16
C SER A 633 -12.91 -20.60 -26.14
N THR A 634 -13.12 -21.58 -27.03
CA THR A 634 -14.28 -21.70 -27.94
C THR A 634 -15.18 -22.88 -27.59
N THR A 635 -14.78 -23.75 -26.67
CA THR A 635 -15.60 -24.86 -26.13
C THR A 635 -16.00 -24.57 -24.69
N ALA A 636 -17.03 -25.28 -24.20
CA ALA A 636 -17.42 -25.24 -22.79
C ALA A 636 -16.19 -25.38 -21.86
N LEU A 637 -16.13 -24.54 -20.84
CA LEU A 637 -14.97 -24.36 -19.97
C LEU A 637 -15.44 -24.36 -18.51
N VAL A 638 -14.70 -25.01 -17.63
CA VAL A 638 -14.84 -24.82 -16.18
C VAL A 638 -13.64 -24.01 -15.70
N ALA A 639 -13.90 -22.89 -15.05
CA ALA A 639 -12.91 -21.88 -14.72
C ALA A 639 -12.73 -21.73 -13.20
N ASP A 640 -11.49 -21.48 -12.80
CA ASP A 640 -11.13 -21.05 -11.46
C ASP A 640 -11.56 -19.59 -11.24
N VAL A 641 -12.06 -19.29 -10.05
CA VAL A 641 -12.42 -17.92 -9.63
C VAL A 641 -11.55 -17.53 -8.45
N VAL A 642 -10.77 -16.46 -8.59
CA VAL A 642 -9.85 -15.96 -7.54
C VAL A 642 -10.37 -14.65 -6.99
N VAL A 643 -10.43 -14.51 -5.66
CA VAL A 643 -10.57 -13.23 -4.98
C VAL A 643 -9.21 -12.85 -4.37
N THR A 644 -8.76 -11.62 -4.62
CA THR A 644 -7.47 -11.10 -4.13
C THR A 644 -7.69 -9.82 -3.32
N ASP A 645 -6.87 -9.61 -2.30
CA ASP A 645 -6.79 -8.36 -1.55
C ASP A 645 -5.51 -7.60 -1.88
N LEU A 646 -5.62 -6.53 -2.67
CA LEU A 646 -4.48 -5.73 -3.14
C LEU A 646 -3.83 -4.87 -2.04
N SER A 647 -4.26 -4.98 -0.78
CA SER A 647 -3.69 -4.26 0.36
C SER A 647 -3.07 -5.15 1.45
N THR A 648 -3.20 -6.48 1.31
CA THR A 648 -2.58 -7.46 2.23
C THR A 648 -1.96 -8.66 1.52
N GLY A 649 -2.06 -8.76 0.19
CA GLY A 649 -1.60 -9.90 -0.61
C GLY A 649 -2.48 -11.14 -0.50
N GLY A 650 -3.45 -11.16 0.43
CA GLY A 650 -4.31 -12.30 0.71
C GLY A 650 -5.12 -12.76 -0.50
N THR A 651 -5.24 -14.08 -0.67
CA THR A 651 -5.99 -14.69 -1.78
C THR A 651 -6.90 -15.83 -1.32
N THR A 652 -7.95 -16.06 -2.08
CA THR A 652 -8.80 -17.25 -1.97
C THR A 652 -9.27 -17.67 -3.36
N VAL A 653 -9.10 -18.96 -3.67
CA VAL A 653 -9.38 -19.56 -4.97
C VAL A 653 -10.55 -20.52 -4.84
N MET A 654 -11.52 -20.41 -5.73
CA MET A 654 -12.55 -21.41 -5.98
C MET A 654 -12.19 -22.17 -7.26
N THR A 655 -11.47 -23.27 -7.12
CA THR A 655 -10.98 -24.06 -8.26
C THR A 655 -12.14 -24.80 -8.94
N GLN A 656 -12.16 -24.74 -10.28
CA GLN A 656 -13.18 -25.29 -11.16
C GLN A 656 -14.63 -24.97 -10.72
N ALA A 657 -14.87 -23.73 -10.29
CA ALA A 657 -16.13 -23.31 -9.67
C ALA A 657 -17.15 -22.70 -10.65
N LEU A 658 -16.69 -22.03 -11.71
CA LEU A 658 -17.56 -21.36 -12.69
C LEU A 658 -17.60 -22.14 -14.00
N SER A 659 -18.75 -22.72 -14.34
CA SER A 659 -18.96 -23.39 -15.63
C SER A 659 -19.50 -22.43 -16.70
N TYR A 660 -18.92 -22.45 -17.89
CA TYR A 660 -19.47 -21.80 -19.08
C TYR A 660 -20.20 -22.83 -19.94
N SER A 661 -21.41 -22.50 -20.38
CA SER A 661 -22.11 -23.30 -21.38
C SER A 661 -21.29 -23.41 -22.67
N ALA A 662 -21.47 -24.49 -23.42
CA ALA A 662 -21.05 -24.50 -24.82
C ALA A 662 -21.70 -23.30 -25.56
N PRO A 663 -20.98 -22.63 -26.46
CA PRO A 663 -21.61 -21.65 -27.35
C PRO A 663 -22.58 -22.36 -28.31
N VAL A 664 -23.68 -21.70 -28.70
CA VAL A 664 -24.74 -22.28 -29.55
C VAL A 664 -25.17 -21.30 -30.66
N PRO A 665 -25.51 -21.79 -31.87
CA PRO A 665 -25.87 -20.93 -33.00
C PRO A 665 -27.06 -19.99 -32.73
N VAL A 666 -27.10 -18.87 -33.46
CA VAL A 666 -28.13 -17.83 -33.32
C VAL A 666 -28.56 -17.27 -34.67
N LEU A 667 -29.87 -17.27 -34.93
CA LEU A 667 -30.48 -16.55 -36.05
C LEU A 667 -30.67 -15.06 -35.71
N SER A 668 -30.06 -14.18 -36.49
CA SER A 668 -30.03 -12.72 -36.28
C SER A 668 -30.62 -11.93 -37.46
N LEU A 669 -31.24 -10.77 -37.20
CA LEU A 669 -31.74 -9.88 -38.25
C LEU A 669 -30.59 -9.05 -38.85
N VAL A 670 -30.47 -9.03 -40.18
CA VAL A 670 -29.45 -8.23 -40.90
C VAL A 670 -30.08 -6.97 -41.52
N SER A 671 -31.19 -7.13 -42.25
CA SER A 671 -31.91 -6.00 -42.86
C SER A 671 -33.36 -6.37 -43.17
N ALA A 672 -34.20 -5.33 -43.37
CA ALA A 672 -35.59 -5.51 -43.73
C ALA A 672 -36.15 -4.28 -44.47
N PRO A 673 -37.26 -4.45 -45.22
CA PRO A 673 -38.15 -3.33 -45.56
C PRO A 673 -38.53 -2.56 -44.29
N SER A 674 -38.49 -1.23 -44.36
CA SER A 674 -38.82 -0.32 -43.27
C SER A 674 -39.30 1.02 -43.85
N GLY A 675 -39.96 1.86 -43.04
CA GLY A 675 -40.54 3.12 -43.50
C GLY A 675 -41.82 2.92 -44.33
N GLN A 676 -41.97 3.71 -45.41
CA GLN A 676 -43.10 3.60 -46.34
C GLN A 676 -42.68 2.96 -47.67
N VAL A 677 -43.53 2.09 -48.20
CA VAL A 677 -43.39 1.44 -49.53
C VAL A 677 -44.65 1.72 -50.35
N GLU A 678 -44.51 1.92 -51.65
CA GLU A 678 -45.67 2.18 -52.54
C GLU A 678 -46.46 0.88 -52.77
N VAL A 679 -47.79 0.94 -52.68
CA VAL A 679 -48.64 -0.24 -52.88
C VAL A 679 -48.47 -0.78 -54.30
N GLY A 680 -48.11 -2.06 -54.42
CA GLY A 680 -47.82 -2.71 -55.70
C GLY A 680 -46.39 -2.57 -56.22
N VAL A 681 -45.49 -1.89 -55.49
CA VAL A 681 -44.06 -1.76 -55.85
C VAL A 681 -43.20 -2.54 -54.85
N SER A 682 -42.25 -3.32 -55.35
CA SER A 682 -41.32 -4.07 -54.48
C SER A 682 -40.46 -3.14 -53.63
N ALA A 683 -40.35 -3.44 -52.33
CA ALA A 683 -39.46 -2.73 -51.43
C ALA A 683 -38.00 -2.87 -51.86
N ALA A 684 -37.26 -1.76 -51.86
CA ALA A 684 -35.86 -1.73 -52.32
C ALA A 684 -34.89 -2.49 -51.39
N THR A 685 -35.20 -2.57 -50.09
CA THR A 685 -34.41 -3.31 -49.11
C THR A 685 -34.98 -4.72 -48.94
N PRO A 686 -34.21 -5.80 -49.18
CA PRO A 686 -34.67 -7.17 -48.91
C PRO A 686 -34.84 -7.42 -47.40
N PHE A 687 -35.63 -8.44 -47.07
CA PHE A 687 -35.68 -9.03 -45.74
C PHE A 687 -34.60 -10.10 -45.64
N VAL A 688 -33.61 -9.87 -44.78
CA VAL A 688 -32.39 -10.68 -44.66
C VAL A 688 -32.11 -11.01 -43.21
N VAL A 689 -31.86 -12.29 -42.95
CA VAL A 689 -31.34 -12.78 -41.66
C VAL A 689 -30.02 -13.49 -41.87
N ARG A 690 -29.21 -13.58 -40.82
CA ARG A 690 -27.97 -14.35 -40.80
C ARG A 690 -27.95 -15.29 -39.61
N VAL A 691 -27.67 -16.57 -39.88
CA VAL A 691 -27.34 -17.55 -38.85
C VAL A 691 -25.83 -17.54 -38.64
N LEU A 692 -25.42 -17.34 -37.39
CA LEU A 692 -24.03 -17.50 -36.94
C LEU A 692 -23.95 -18.72 -36.03
N ASP A 693 -22.82 -19.41 -36.08
CA ASP A 693 -22.48 -20.51 -35.19
C ASP A 693 -22.25 -19.98 -33.76
N GLY A 694 -22.04 -20.88 -32.79
CA GLY A 694 -21.98 -20.53 -31.38
C GLY A 694 -20.90 -19.51 -31.01
N ASP A 695 -19.81 -19.44 -31.77
CA ASP A 695 -18.74 -18.44 -31.57
C ASP A 695 -19.18 -16.98 -31.84
N GLY A 696 -20.39 -16.77 -32.37
CA GLY A 696 -20.93 -15.45 -32.71
C GLY A 696 -20.22 -14.78 -33.89
N ALA A 697 -19.44 -15.52 -34.69
CA ALA A 697 -18.58 -14.98 -35.75
C ALA A 697 -18.61 -15.83 -37.04
N THR A 698 -18.59 -17.15 -36.93
CA THR A 698 -18.59 -18.10 -38.05
C THR A 698 -20.00 -18.22 -38.65
N PRO A 699 -20.22 -18.03 -39.96
CA PRO A 699 -21.56 -18.14 -40.53
C PRO A 699 -21.99 -19.57 -40.86
N VAL A 700 -23.26 -19.92 -40.61
CA VAL A 700 -23.81 -21.25 -40.88
C VAL A 700 -24.45 -21.31 -42.27
N MET A 701 -23.83 -22.04 -43.20
CA MET A 701 -24.30 -22.22 -44.57
C MET A 701 -25.25 -23.43 -44.72
N GLY A 702 -26.32 -23.26 -45.51
CA GLY A 702 -27.27 -24.33 -45.86
C GLY A 702 -28.44 -24.53 -44.89
N GLU A 703 -28.59 -23.65 -43.89
CA GLU A 703 -29.65 -23.72 -42.87
C GLU A 703 -30.99 -23.18 -43.40
N ALA A 704 -32.12 -23.73 -42.95
CA ALA A 704 -33.44 -23.49 -43.53
C ALA A 704 -34.20 -22.36 -42.83
N VAL A 705 -34.38 -21.23 -43.52
CA VAL A 705 -35.12 -20.06 -43.02
C VAL A 705 -36.46 -19.92 -43.75
N THR A 706 -37.56 -19.93 -43.02
CA THR A 706 -38.91 -19.67 -43.54
C THR A 706 -39.34 -18.23 -43.25
N PHE A 707 -39.54 -17.47 -44.32
CA PHE A 707 -40.11 -16.12 -44.34
C PHE A 707 -41.63 -16.17 -44.43
N THR A 708 -42.34 -15.43 -43.58
CA THR A 708 -43.81 -15.29 -43.58
C THR A 708 -44.21 -13.84 -43.39
N ALA A 709 -45.39 -13.47 -43.91
CA ALA A 709 -46.07 -12.25 -43.49
C ALA A 709 -47.11 -12.60 -42.42
N THR A 710 -46.99 -11.99 -41.25
CA THR A 710 -47.86 -12.23 -40.08
C THR A 710 -48.94 -11.17 -39.93
N VAL A 711 -48.75 -9.98 -40.54
CA VAL A 711 -49.77 -8.92 -40.67
C VAL A 711 -49.67 -8.29 -42.05
N GLY A 712 -50.81 -8.01 -42.68
CA GLY A 712 -50.91 -7.42 -44.02
C GLY A 712 -50.75 -8.43 -45.16
N THR A 713 -50.86 -7.97 -46.40
CA THR A 713 -50.72 -8.81 -47.60
C THR A 713 -49.48 -8.41 -48.39
N VAL A 714 -48.61 -9.39 -48.64
CA VAL A 714 -47.38 -9.22 -49.44
C VAL A 714 -47.16 -10.38 -50.39
N GLN A 715 -46.27 -10.16 -51.35
CA GLN A 715 -45.63 -11.20 -52.15
C GLN A 715 -44.12 -11.21 -51.88
N PHE A 716 -43.56 -12.36 -51.49
CA PHE A 716 -42.12 -12.58 -51.39
C PHE A 716 -41.56 -12.99 -52.75
N ALA A 717 -40.51 -12.31 -53.22
CA ALA A 717 -39.94 -12.54 -54.55
C ALA A 717 -39.31 -13.93 -54.71
N ALA A 718 -38.79 -14.54 -53.62
CA ALA A 718 -38.12 -15.84 -53.66
C ALA A 718 -39.02 -17.01 -54.12
N CYS A 719 -40.35 -16.89 -54.04
CA CYS A 719 -41.29 -17.92 -54.53
C CYS A 719 -42.66 -17.40 -55.00
N GLY A 720 -42.89 -16.08 -55.00
CA GLY A 720 -44.14 -15.48 -55.48
C GLY A 720 -45.35 -15.63 -54.54
N ALA A 721 -45.13 -15.97 -53.26
CA ALA A 721 -46.18 -16.24 -52.26
C ALA A 721 -46.01 -15.42 -50.97
N ALA A 722 -46.98 -15.49 -50.06
CA ALA A 722 -46.94 -14.83 -48.74
C ALA A 722 -46.20 -15.64 -47.63
N SER A 723 -45.64 -16.80 -48.00
CA SER A 723 -44.79 -17.65 -47.16
C SER A 723 -43.75 -18.33 -48.06
N CYS A 724 -42.51 -18.46 -47.62
CA CYS A 724 -41.38 -18.86 -48.46
C CYS A 724 -40.21 -19.43 -47.64
N THR A 725 -39.68 -20.62 -47.97
CA THR A 725 -38.47 -21.17 -47.33
C THR A 725 -37.25 -21.00 -48.23
N VAL A 726 -36.15 -20.49 -47.67
CA VAL A 726 -34.89 -20.15 -48.33
C VAL A 726 -33.74 -20.67 -47.47
N TYR A 727 -32.66 -21.17 -48.10
CA TYR A 727 -31.48 -21.68 -47.38
C TYR A 727 -30.40 -20.60 -47.25
N THR A 728 -29.60 -20.65 -46.18
CA THR A 728 -28.51 -19.68 -45.96
C THR A 728 -27.33 -19.88 -46.92
N ASP A 729 -26.72 -18.77 -47.35
CA ASP A 729 -25.53 -18.76 -48.21
C ASP A 729 -24.21 -19.01 -47.45
N ALA A 730 -23.07 -18.90 -48.14
CA ALA A 730 -21.74 -19.05 -47.55
C ALA A 730 -21.37 -17.94 -46.52
N ASN A 731 -22.17 -16.89 -46.41
CA ASN A 731 -22.07 -15.83 -45.40
C ASN A 731 -23.14 -16.00 -44.30
N GLY A 732 -23.81 -17.16 -44.26
CA GLY A 732 -24.87 -17.51 -43.32
C GLY A 732 -26.19 -16.77 -43.58
N MET A 733 -26.35 -16.11 -44.73
CA MET A 733 -27.49 -15.22 -45.00
C MET A 733 -28.61 -15.88 -45.80
N ALA A 734 -29.85 -15.73 -45.35
CA ALA A 734 -31.06 -16.00 -46.14
C ALA A 734 -31.76 -14.67 -46.47
N SER A 735 -32.32 -14.53 -47.67
CA SER A 735 -32.77 -13.23 -48.22
C SER A 735 -34.00 -13.35 -49.13
N THR A 736 -34.90 -12.36 -49.10
CA THR A 736 -36.01 -12.21 -50.05
C THR A 736 -36.49 -10.76 -50.20
N LEU A 737 -36.91 -10.34 -51.40
CA LEU A 737 -37.57 -9.04 -51.62
C LEU A 737 -39.08 -9.14 -51.31
N VAL A 738 -39.71 -8.02 -50.94
CA VAL A 738 -41.09 -7.98 -50.44
C VAL A 738 -41.93 -6.93 -51.18
N THR A 739 -43.09 -7.32 -51.69
CA THR A 739 -44.02 -6.42 -52.41
C THR A 739 -45.35 -6.32 -51.66
N PRO A 740 -45.73 -5.15 -51.09
CA PRO A 740 -47.02 -4.98 -50.43
C PRO A 740 -48.17 -4.91 -51.45
N LEU A 741 -49.28 -5.58 -51.16
CA LEU A 741 -50.44 -5.69 -52.06
C LEU A 741 -51.64 -4.81 -51.62
N SER A 742 -51.57 -4.18 -50.45
CA SER A 742 -52.56 -3.21 -49.96
C SER A 742 -51.90 -2.17 -49.05
N ALA A 743 -52.52 -0.99 -48.91
CA ALA A 743 -52.09 0.01 -47.94
C ALA A 743 -52.36 -0.44 -46.49
N GLY A 744 -51.49 -0.05 -45.55
CA GLY A 744 -51.59 -0.43 -44.13
C GLY A 744 -50.25 -0.88 -43.52
N ALA A 745 -50.29 -1.36 -42.29
CA ALA A 745 -49.13 -1.93 -41.61
C ALA A 745 -48.85 -3.37 -42.08
N ILE A 746 -47.58 -3.67 -42.33
CA ILE A 746 -47.07 -4.99 -42.72
C ILE A 746 -46.12 -5.49 -41.63
N THR A 747 -46.27 -6.75 -41.20
CA THR A 747 -45.32 -7.42 -40.31
C THR A 747 -44.81 -8.70 -40.97
N LEU A 748 -43.49 -8.88 -40.94
CA LEU A 748 -42.76 -10.00 -41.53
C LEU A 748 -42.07 -10.79 -40.41
N GLN A 749 -41.98 -12.10 -40.56
CA GLN A 749 -41.22 -13.00 -39.69
C GLN A 749 -40.29 -13.88 -40.53
N ALA A 750 -39.11 -14.18 -40.00
CA ALA A 750 -38.18 -15.18 -40.51
C ALA A 750 -37.92 -16.19 -39.39
N ALA A 751 -37.99 -17.49 -39.66
CA ALA A 751 -37.85 -18.55 -38.67
C ALA A 751 -37.00 -19.72 -39.19
N GLY A 752 -36.00 -20.12 -38.42
CA GLY A 752 -35.17 -21.32 -38.66
C GLY A 752 -35.05 -22.16 -37.38
N VAL A 753 -34.16 -23.15 -37.36
CA VAL A 753 -33.95 -23.96 -36.14
C VAL A 753 -33.31 -23.15 -35.01
N ASP A 754 -32.44 -22.19 -35.35
CA ASP A 754 -31.69 -21.35 -34.41
C ASP A 754 -32.42 -20.05 -33.98
N GLY A 755 -33.75 -20.02 -34.14
CA GLY A 755 -34.61 -18.95 -33.63
C GLY A 755 -35.44 -18.22 -34.70
N THR A 756 -35.93 -17.02 -34.36
CA THR A 756 -36.79 -16.21 -35.24
C THR A 756 -36.47 -14.73 -35.16
N ALA A 757 -36.54 -14.03 -36.30
CA ALA A 757 -36.48 -12.58 -36.41
C ALA A 757 -37.79 -11.99 -36.95
N VAL A 758 -38.10 -10.73 -36.60
CA VAL A 758 -39.34 -10.03 -36.98
C VAL A 758 -39.00 -8.62 -37.46
N ALA A 759 -39.72 -8.13 -38.47
CA ALA A 759 -39.60 -6.77 -39.00
C ALA A 759 -40.97 -6.22 -39.42
N SER A 760 -41.09 -4.89 -39.59
CA SER A 760 -42.33 -4.26 -40.02
C SER A 760 -42.12 -2.96 -40.81
N PHE A 761 -43.09 -2.65 -41.67
CA PHE A 761 -43.13 -1.42 -42.48
C PHE A 761 -44.58 -1.02 -42.80
N THR A 762 -44.78 0.12 -43.46
CA THR A 762 -46.11 0.61 -43.85
C THR A 762 -46.21 0.74 -45.37
N ALA A 763 -47.36 0.43 -45.95
CA ALA A 763 -47.64 0.65 -47.37
C ALA A 763 -48.62 1.84 -47.57
N ALA A 764 -48.32 2.73 -48.51
CA ALA A 764 -49.02 4.02 -48.68
C ALA A 764 -49.16 4.46 -50.17
N ALA A 765 -49.79 5.63 -50.40
CA ALA A 765 -50.15 6.16 -51.72
C ALA A 765 -49.71 7.63 -51.94
N ARG A 766 -49.61 8.04 -53.21
CA ARG A 766 -48.79 9.18 -53.67
C ARG A 766 -49.49 10.55 -53.70
N VAL A 767 -48.73 11.61 -53.39
CA VAL A 767 -49.16 13.01 -53.15
C VAL A 767 -48.05 13.99 -53.59
N GLN A 768 -48.41 15.20 -54.07
CA GLN A 768 -47.49 16.23 -54.58
C GLN A 768 -47.88 17.65 -54.10
N THR A 769 -46.90 18.54 -53.84
CA THR A 769 -47.10 19.93 -53.35
C THR A 769 -46.05 20.93 -53.84
N ALA A 770 -46.35 22.24 -53.80
CA ALA A 770 -45.38 23.32 -54.00
C ALA A 770 -45.67 24.55 -53.11
N THR A 771 -44.63 25.19 -52.57
CA THR A 771 -44.70 26.22 -51.52
C THR A 771 -43.57 27.25 -51.66
N ALA A 772 -43.84 28.55 -51.50
CA ALA A 772 -42.80 29.59 -51.50
C ALA A 772 -41.90 29.47 -50.25
N VAL A 773 -40.58 29.57 -50.42
CA VAL A 773 -39.60 29.46 -49.32
C VAL A 773 -39.55 30.74 -48.49
N GLN A 774 -39.56 31.90 -49.16
CA GLN A 774 -39.65 33.22 -48.54
C GLN A 774 -40.67 34.05 -49.33
N ALA A 775 -41.88 34.22 -48.78
CA ALA A 775 -42.99 34.86 -49.49
C ALA A 775 -42.97 36.41 -49.40
N MET A 776 -42.13 37.00 -48.55
CA MET A 776 -42.01 38.45 -48.37
C MET A 776 -40.53 38.87 -48.30
N GLU A 777 -40.20 39.95 -49.00
CA GLU A 777 -38.87 40.56 -49.10
C GLU A 777 -38.99 42.06 -48.82
N TYR A 778 -38.08 42.63 -48.03
CA TYR A 778 -38.11 44.05 -47.66
C TYR A 778 -36.86 44.75 -48.20
N ILE A 779 -37.04 45.90 -48.86
CA ILE A 779 -35.95 46.65 -49.50
C ILE A 779 -35.96 48.12 -49.07
N ALA A 780 -34.79 48.76 -49.01
CA ALA A 780 -34.69 50.18 -48.66
C ALA A 780 -35.44 51.06 -49.68
N ALA A 781 -36.17 52.07 -49.20
CA ALA A 781 -36.91 52.99 -50.07
C ALA A 781 -35.98 53.68 -51.08
N ALA A 782 -36.49 53.84 -52.31
CA ALA A 782 -35.78 54.29 -53.51
C ALA A 782 -34.61 53.40 -54.00
N ALA A 783 -34.32 52.25 -53.38
CA ALA A 783 -33.38 51.28 -53.94
C ALA A 783 -34.03 50.46 -55.07
N THR A 784 -33.28 50.19 -56.14
CA THR A 784 -33.56 49.07 -57.06
C THR A 784 -32.72 47.89 -56.60
N PHE A 785 -33.38 46.78 -56.27
CA PHE A 785 -32.75 45.63 -55.62
C PHE A 785 -33.07 44.33 -56.36
N ALA A 786 -32.10 43.42 -56.44
CA ALA A 786 -32.24 42.14 -57.13
C ALA A 786 -32.03 40.98 -56.14
N TRP A 787 -33.00 40.08 -56.10
CA TRP A 787 -33.06 38.93 -55.17
C TRP A 787 -33.45 37.65 -55.91
N THR A 788 -33.41 36.51 -55.23
CA THR A 788 -33.69 35.20 -55.84
C THR A 788 -34.86 34.49 -55.14
N PRO A 789 -36.12 34.73 -55.56
CA PRO A 789 -37.26 33.99 -55.02
C PRO A 789 -37.13 32.49 -55.28
N GLN A 790 -37.43 31.69 -54.25
CA GLN A 790 -37.32 30.23 -54.23
C GLN A 790 -38.67 29.57 -53.95
N ILE A 791 -38.99 28.49 -54.68
CA ILE A 791 -40.16 27.65 -54.45
C ILE A 791 -39.71 26.21 -54.15
N SER A 792 -40.18 25.65 -53.04
CA SER A 792 -40.00 24.25 -52.65
C SER A 792 -41.11 23.40 -53.26
N VAL A 793 -40.77 22.22 -53.77
CA VAL A 793 -41.63 21.32 -54.55
C VAL A 793 -41.38 19.89 -54.05
N SER A 794 -42.43 19.19 -53.57
CA SER A 794 -42.27 17.87 -52.94
C SER A 794 -43.26 16.82 -53.44
N ASP A 795 -42.82 15.55 -53.45
CA ASP A 795 -43.55 14.35 -53.84
C ASP A 795 -43.16 13.25 -52.82
N ASN A 796 -44.12 12.49 -52.29
CA ASN A 796 -43.84 11.54 -51.20
C ASN A 796 -43.29 10.17 -51.66
N PHE A 797 -43.15 9.92 -52.98
CA PHE A 797 -42.54 8.69 -53.51
C PHE A 797 -41.45 8.92 -54.57
N ALA A 798 -41.32 10.13 -55.13
CA ALA A 798 -40.29 10.43 -56.13
C ALA A 798 -39.47 11.67 -55.78
N SER A 799 -38.24 11.74 -56.30
CA SER A 799 -37.49 13.00 -56.30
C SER A 799 -38.17 14.01 -57.23
N THR A 800 -38.31 15.24 -56.77
CA THR A 800 -38.82 16.37 -57.56
C THR A 800 -37.74 17.06 -58.39
N ALA A 801 -36.48 16.63 -58.30
CA ALA A 801 -35.37 17.16 -59.08
C ALA A 801 -35.66 17.07 -60.60
N GLY A 802 -35.46 18.17 -61.31
CA GLY A 802 -35.75 18.29 -62.75
C GLY A 802 -37.19 18.71 -63.09
N VAL A 803 -38.12 18.77 -62.13
CA VAL A 803 -39.47 19.32 -62.37
C VAL A 803 -39.36 20.79 -62.79
N ALA A 804 -40.03 21.16 -63.88
CA ALA A 804 -40.02 22.53 -64.38
C ALA A 804 -40.98 23.43 -63.58
N VAL A 805 -40.53 24.65 -63.30
CA VAL A 805 -41.29 25.75 -62.72
C VAL A 805 -41.35 26.93 -63.70
N GLY A 806 -42.53 27.50 -63.90
CA GLY A 806 -42.74 28.76 -64.62
C GLY A 806 -42.90 29.94 -63.65
N TRP A 807 -42.37 31.12 -64.01
CA TRP A 807 -42.37 32.35 -63.20
C TRP A 807 -42.99 33.52 -63.95
N GLN A 808 -43.76 34.35 -63.25
CA GLN A 808 -44.44 35.53 -63.82
C GLN A 808 -44.59 36.66 -62.79
N THR A 809 -44.45 37.91 -63.21
CA THR A 809 -44.85 39.10 -62.42
C THR A 809 -46.38 39.17 -62.33
N THR A 810 -46.90 39.49 -61.16
CA THR A 810 -48.35 39.61 -60.89
C THR A 810 -48.78 41.07 -60.71
N SER A 811 -47.99 41.91 -60.04
CA SER A 811 -48.27 43.35 -59.89
C SER A 811 -47.03 44.18 -59.50
N GLY A 812 -47.12 45.51 -59.65
CA GLY A 812 -46.13 46.45 -59.14
C GLY A 812 -44.81 46.50 -59.93
N ALA A 813 -43.82 47.19 -59.38
CA ALA A 813 -42.50 47.42 -59.99
C ALA A 813 -41.53 46.25 -59.72
N VAL A 814 -41.80 45.08 -60.29
CA VAL A 814 -40.92 43.90 -60.22
C VAL A 814 -40.84 43.15 -61.55
N SER A 815 -39.65 42.70 -61.95
CA SER A 815 -39.42 41.90 -63.17
C SER A 815 -38.60 40.64 -62.89
N VAL A 816 -38.92 39.53 -63.55
CA VAL A 816 -38.26 38.22 -63.38
C VAL A 816 -37.50 37.78 -64.63
N ALA A 817 -36.31 37.20 -64.45
CA ALA A 817 -35.54 36.55 -65.52
C ALA A 817 -34.63 35.44 -64.96
N PRO A 818 -34.66 34.20 -65.51
CA PRO A 818 -35.55 33.71 -66.57
C PRO A 818 -36.99 33.44 -66.09
N ALA A 819 -37.94 33.42 -67.04
CA ALA A 819 -39.35 33.10 -66.75
C ALA A 819 -39.62 31.59 -66.50
N SER A 820 -38.59 30.74 -66.47
CA SER A 820 -38.71 29.34 -66.07
C SER A 820 -37.38 28.79 -65.53
N SER A 821 -37.45 27.88 -64.57
CA SER A 821 -36.30 27.16 -64.00
C SER A 821 -36.67 25.74 -63.59
N ALA A 822 -35.68 24.86 -63.44
CA ALA A 822 -35.88 23.50 -62.93
C ALA A 822 -35.68 23.43 -61.41
N VAL A 823 -36.40 22.51 -60.78
CA VAL A 823 -36.21 22.10 -59.38
C VAL A 823 -34.87 21.37 -59.23
N ASN A 824 -34.09 21.72 -58.21
CA ASN A 824 -32.80 21.12 -57.88
C ASN A 824 -32.93 19.84 -57.05
N SER A 825 -31.79 19.22 -56.68
CA SER A 825 -31.74 18.02 -55.84
C SER A 825 -32.24 18.20 -54.39
N GLN A 826 -32.49 19.43 -53.96
CA GLN A 826 -33.06 19.78 -52.65
C GLN A 826 -34.57 20.05 -52.72
N GLY A 827 -35.20 19.85 -53.88
CA GLY A 827 -36.61 20.16 -54.10
C GLY A 827 -36.90 21.65 -54.35
N ILE A 828 -35.89 22.49 -54.58
CA ILE A 828 -36.06 23.95 -54.76
C ILE A 828 -35.82 24.38 -56.21
N ALA A 829 -36.75 25.17 -56.78
CA ALA A 829 -36.53 25.94 -58.00
C ALA A 829 -36.41 27.44 -57.68
N GLN A 830 -35.66 28.19 -58.48
CA GLN A 830 -35.41 29.62 -58.26
C GLN A 830 -35.28 30.43 -59.55
N THR A 831 -35.53 31.74 -59.49
CA THR A 831 -35.22 32.71 -60.57
C THR A 831 -34.60 33.97 -59.97
N VAL A 832 -34.20 34.95 -60.79
CA VAL A 832 -33.81 36.30 -60.33
C VAL A 832 -35.00 37.24 -60.52
N ALA A 833 -35.33 37.98 -59.47
CA ALA A 833 -36.34 39.04 -59.48
C ALA A 833 -35.69 40.38 -59.12
N THR A 834 -35.94 41.42 -59.92
CA THR A 834 -35.48 42.79 -59.66
C THR A 834 -36.69 43.67 -59.34
N ALA A 835 -36.69 44.28 -58.15
CA ALA A 835 -37.75 45.13 -57.62
C ALA A 835 -37.29 46.58 -57.42
N GLY A 836 -38.23 47.52 -57.54
CA GLY A 836 -38.03 48.94 -57.25
C GLY A 836 -37.43 49.78 -58.38
N PRO A 837 -37.30 51.12 -58.17
CA PRO A 837 -37.38 51.81 -56.88
C PRO A 837 -38.80 51.85 -56.30
N LEU A 838 -38.96 51.40 -55.06
CA LEU A 838 -40.21 51.49 -54.30
C LEU A 838 -40.16 52.69 -53.34
N THR A 839 -41.28 53.38 -53.15
CA THR A 839 -41.44 54.30 -52.02
C THR A 839 -41.66 53.52 -50.72
N ALA A 840 -41.45 54.14 -49.56
CA ALA A 840 -41.82 53.54 -48.28
C ALA A 840 -43.30 53.09 -48.30
N GLY A 841 -43.57 51.86 -47.87
CA GLY A 841 -44.89 51.23 -47.87
C GLY A 841 -45.47 50.80 -49.23
N ALA A 842 -44.72 50.89 -50.33
CA ALA A 842 -45.17 50.38 -51.63
C ALA A 842 -44.79 48.91 -51.85
N GLU A 843 -45.65 48.17 -52.57
CA GLU A 843 -45.49 46.72 -52.83
C GLU A 843 -45.33 46.36 -54.32
N ALA A 844 -44.72 45.22 -54.60
CA ALA A 844 -44.75 44.54 -55.91
C ALA A 844 -44.72 43.00 -55.76
N THR A 845 -45.40 42.24 -56.65
CA THR A 845 -45.67 40.81 -56.47
C THR A 845 -45.44 39.94 -57.71
N LEU A 846 -45.13 38.66 -57.51
CA LEU A 846 -44.86 37.64 -58.54
C LEU A 846 -45.28 36.22 -58.10
N SER A 847 -45.36 35.25 -59.01
CA SER A 847 -45.72 33.85 -58.71
C SER A 847 -44.85 32.83 -59.45
N GLY A 848 -44.72 31.62 -58.87
CA GLY A 848 -44.07 30.45 -59.48
C GLY A 848 -44.95 29.20 -59.44
N CYS A 849 -44.94 28.36 -60.48
CA CYS A 849 -45.81 27.18 -60.63
C CYS A 849 -45.08 25.92 -61.11
N ALA A 850 -45.22 24.80 -60.37
CA ALA A 850 -44.74 23.46 -60.71
C ALA A 850 -45.86 22.57 -61.30
N TRP A 851 -45.48 21.51 -62.03
CA TRP A 851 -46.39 20.56 -62.72
C TRP A 851 -47.54 21.24 -63.49
N THR A 852 -47.29 22.39 -64.10
CA THR A 852 -48.28 23.26 -64.77
C THR A 852 -49.23 24.03 -63.83
N ASN A 853 -49.70 23.43 -62.73
CA ASN A 853 -50.82 24.01 -61.96
C ASN A 853 -50.76 23.81 -60.42
N VAL A 854 -49.55 23.69 -59.83
CA VAL A 854 -49.32 23.75 -58.38
C VAL A 854 -48.40 24.94 -58.08
N CYS A 855 -48.92 26.01 -57.45
CA CYS A 855 -48.30 27.34 -57.47
C CYS A 855 -48.12 28.00 -56.09
N ALA A 856 -47.16 28.93 -56.00
CA ALA A 856 -46.93 29.82 -54.86
C ALA A 856 -46.65 31.27 -55.30
N SER A 857 -46.76 32.24 -54.38
CA SER A 857 -46.65 33.69 -54.64
C SER A 857 -45.69 34.39 -53.68
N PHE A 858 -45.19 35.57 -54.09
CA PHE A 858 -44.13 36.34 -53.44
C PHE A 858 -44.43 37.85 -53.53
N THR A 859 -44.06 38.60 -52.49
CA THR A 859 -44.24 40.07 -52.36
C THR A 859 -42.91 40.75 -51.98
N THR A 860 -42.69 41.97 -52.48
CA THR A 860 -41.57 42.87 -52.14
C THR A 860 -42.12 44.18 -51.60
N VAL A 861 -41.50 44.77 -50.56
CA VAL A 861 -42.01 45.97 -49.84
C VAL A 861 -40.91 47.01 -49.61
N GLY A 862 -41.19 48.30 -49.81
CA GLY A 862 -40.25 49.40 -49.53
C GLY A 862 -40.25 49.89 -48.06
N VAL A 863 -39.07 50.07 -47.46
CA VAL A 863 -38.85 50.46 -46.04
C VAL A 863 -38.25 51.87 -45.93
N ASP A 864 -38.74 52.69 -44.99
CA ASP A 864 -38.24 54.07 -44.81
C ASP A 864 -36.81 54.14 -44.22
N LEU A 865 -36.04 55.15 -44.63
CA LEU A 865 -34.67 55.38 -44.16
C LEU A 865 -34.58 55.79 -42.67
N ALA A 866 -35.69 56.22 -42.06
CA ALA A 866 -35.78 56.48 -40.62
C ALA A 866 -35.95 55.20 -39.78
N ASP A 867 -36.49 54.13 -40.35
CA ASP A 867 -36.75 52.86 -39.65
C ASP A 867 -35.55 51.90 -39.67
N LEU A 868 -34.55 52.17 -40.52
CA LEU A 868 -33.35 51.33 -40.63
C LEU A 868 -32.53 51.31 -39.33
N ARG A 869 -32.10 50.11 -38.92
CA ARG A 869 -31.21 49.81 -37.79
C ARG A 869 -30.07 48.93 -38.28
N VAL A 870 -28.95 48.89 -37.54
CA VAL A 870 -27.80 48.02 -37.85
C VAL A 870 -27.32 47.30 -36.60
N ILE A 871 -27.04 46.01 -36.73
CA ILE A 871 -26.52 45.13 -35.68
C ILE A 871 -25.29 44.35 -36.17
N VAL A 872 -24.48 43.81 -35.26
CA VAL A 872 -23.42 42.84 -35.60
C VAL A 872 -24.00 41.43 -35.58
N VAL A 873 -23.70 40.63 -36.60
CA VAL A 873 -23.99 39.19 -36.65
C VAL A 873 -22.76 38.37 -36.27
N SER A 874 -21.57 38.76 -36.74
CA SER A 874 -20.32 38.08 -36.39
C SER A 874 -19.10 39.00 -36.51
N GLY A 875 -17.97 38.60 -35.91
CA GLY A 875 -16.70 39.33 -35.97
C GLY A 875 -16.52 40.44 -34.92
N ALA A 876 -17.47 40.67 -34.01
CA ALA A 876 -17.25 41.54 -32.84
C ALA A 876 -16.22 40.96 -31.86
N ASN A 877 -15.65 41.81 -31.01
CA ASN A 877 -14.84 41.46 -29.83
C ASN A 877 -13.62 40.56 -30.11
N GLN A 878 -13.03 40.64 -31.30
CA GLN A 878 -11.84 39.86 -31.65
C GLN A 878 -10.61 40.34 -30.88
N SER A 879 -9.81 39.40 -30.40
CA SER A 879 -8.49 39.64 -29.82
C SER A 879 -7.54 38.56 -30.32
N VAL A 880 -6.61 38.93 -31.21
CA VAL A 880 -5.58 38.03 -31.79
C VAL A 880 -4.18 38.51 -31.38
N SER A 881 -3.12 37.79 -31.75
CA SER A 881 -1.74 38.29 -31.57
C SER A 881 -1.35 39.32 -32.65
N ALA A 882 -0.23 40.03 -32.48
CA ALA A 882 0.28 41.03 -33.42
C ALA A 882 0.52 40.48 -34.84
N ASN A 883 0.85 39.20 -34.94
CA ASN A 883 1.01 38.46 -36.21
C ASN A 883 -0.31 37.83 -36.71
N GLY A 884 -1.37 37.90 -35.92
CA GLY A 884 -2.72 37.47 -36.30
C GLY A 884 -3.37 38.42 -37.30
N THR A 885 -4.34 37.88 -38.05
CA THR A 885 -5.22 38.65 -38.94
C THR A 885 -6.58 38.75 -38.29
N ILE A 886 -7.13 39.96 -38.19
CA ILE A 886 -8.50 40.20 -37.73
C ILE A 886 -9.45 39.73 -38.85
N ALA A 887 -10.41 38.87 -38.51
CA ALA A 887 -11.40 38.34 -39.44
C ALA A 887 -12.47 39.39 -39.80
N PRO A 888 -13.18 39.23 -40.94
CA PRO A 888 -14.24 40.15 -41.33
C PRO A 888 -15.37 40.27 -40.30
N VAL A 889 -15.94 41.47 -40.20
CA VAL A 889 -17.15 41.75 -39.40
C VAL A 889 -18.36 41.67 -40.31
N VAL A 890 -19.38 40.90 -39.92
CA VAL A 890 -20.66 40.85 -40.63
C VAL A 890 -21.69 41.67 -39.88
N LEU A 891 -22.29 42.63 -40.57
CA LEU A 891 -23.37 43.48 -40.08
C LEU A 891 -24.68 43.10 -40.74
N GLN A 892 -25.80 43.35 -40.08
CA GLN A 892 -27.14 43.18 -40.62
C GLN A 892 -27.95 44.46 -40.48
N VAL A 893 -28.64 44.84 -41.54
CA VAL A 893 -29.60 45.95 -41.57
C VAL A 893 -31.02 45.40 -41.40
N THR A 894 -31.77 45.97 -40.47
CA THR A 894 -33.19 45.66 -40.25
C THR A 894 -34.04 46.93 -40.24
N ASP A 895 -35.37 46.77 -40.29
CA ASP A 895 -36.30 47.83 -39.90
C ASP A 895 -36.57 47.84 -38.37
N THR A 896 -37.52 48.66 -37.92
CA THR A 896 -37.97 48.74 -36.51
C THR A 896 -38.80 47.53 -36.05
N ALA A 897 -39.31 46.71 -36.97
CA ALA A 897 -39.99 45.44 -36.71
C ALA A 897 -39.03 44.22 -36.79
N SER A 898 -37.73 44.46 -37.01
CA SER A 898 -36.69 43.43 -37.22
C SER A 898 -36.83 42.62 -38.53
N HIS A 899 -37.55 43.14 -39.53
CA HIS A 899 -37.47 42.59 -40.88
C HIS A 899 -36.09 42.86 -41.49
N LEU A 900 -35.58 41.93 -42.28
CA LEU A 900 -34.28 42.06 -42.96
C LEU A 900 -34.42 42.97 -44.18
N VAL A 901 -33.54 43.97 -44.34
CA VAL A 901 -33.72 45.01 -45.38
C VAL A 901 -32.58 45.00 -46.39
N GLY A 902 -32.87 44.58 -47.62
CA GLY A 902 -31.94 44.60 -48.75
C GLY A 902 -31.78 45.98 -49.39
N GLY A 903 -30.63 46.21 -50.03
CA GLY A 903 -30.37 47.45 -50.77
C GLY A 903 -30.09 48.69 -49.91
N ALA A 904 -29.94 48.55 -48.59
CA ALA A 904 -29.66 49.67 -47.69
C ALA A 904 -28.16 50.03 -47.70
N VAL A 905 -27.85 51.32 -47.85
CA VAL A 905 -26.47 51.83 -47.87
C VAL A 905 -25.97 52.09 -46.45
N VAL A 906 -24.89 51.42 -46.06
CA VAL A 906 -24.21 51.58 -44.77
C VAL A 906 -22.89 52.33 -44.97
N GLN A 907 -22.70 53.42 -44.23
CA GLN A 907 -21.43 54.16 -44.15
C GLN A 907 -20.56 53.59 -43.03
N ILE A 908 -19.27 53.40 -43.28
CA ILE A 908 -18.32 52.71 -42.40
C ILE A 908 -17.11 53.63 -42.17
N PHE A 909 -16.67 53.75 -40.92
CA PHE A 909 -15.52 54.56 -40.49
C PHE A 909 -14.61 53.70 -39.61
N GLU A 910 -13.30 53.70 -39.86
CA GLU A 910 -12.34 52.92 -39.07
C GLU A 910 -11.16 53.77 -38.60
N THR A 911 -10.65 53.44 -37.40
CA THR A 911 -9.46 54.05 -36.79
C THR A 911 -8.62 53.01 -36.07
N VAL A 912 -7.37 52.85 -36.50
CA VAL A 912 -6.40 51.91 -35.93
C VAL A 912 -5.49 52.68 -34.98
N ASN A 913 -5.46 52.27 -33.71
CA ASN A 913 -4.59 52.84 -32.68
C ASN A 913 -3.51 51.82 -32.27
N ALA A 914 -2.34 52.25 -31.81
CA ALA A 914 -1.36 51.31 -31.24
C ALA A 914 -1.89 50.68 -29.96
N TRP A 915 -1.77 49.36 -29.79
CA TRP A 915 -2.28 48.67 -28.60
C TRP A 915 -1.55 49.17 -27.34
N GLN A 916 -2.30 49.30 -26.25
CA GLN A 916 -1.77 49.66 -24.94
C GLN A 916 -2.28 48.64 -23.91
N PRO A 917 -1.44 48.22 -22.94
CA PRO A 917 -1.89 47.37 -21.85
C PRO A 917 -2.91 48.11 -20.98
N ALA A 918 -3.71 47.35 -20.22
CA ALA A 918 -4.64 47.91 -19.24
C ALA A 918 -3.93 48.91 -18.31
N CYS A 919 -4.55 50.07 -18.08
CA CYS A 919 -3.90 51.15 -17.34
C CYS A 919 -3.49 50.69 -15.92
N PRO A 920 -2.27 51.05 -15.46
CA PRO A 920 -1.84 50.70 -14.11
C PRO A 920 -2.75 51.37 -13.08
N GLY A 921 -3.12 50.64 -12.02
CA GLY A 921 -4.07 51.10 -11.00
C GLY A 921 -3.69 52.39 -10.27
N ARG A 922 -2.45 52.88 -10.42
CA ARG A 922 -2.04 54.27 -10.21
C ARG A 922 -1.08 54.70 -11.31
N GLY A 923 -1.36 55.81 -11.97
CA GLY A 923 -0.57 56.37 -13.07
C GLY A 923 -1.44 57.18 -14.03
N ARG A 924 -0.86 57.65 -15.14
CA ARG A 924 -1.65 58.05 -16.31
C ARG A 924 -1.75 56.87 -17.26
N CYS A 925 -2.92 56.62 -17.83
CA CYS A 925 -3.06 55.72 -18.98
C CYS A 925 -2.12 56.19 -20.11
N PRO A 926 -1.40 55.29 -20.80
CA PRO A 926 -0.76 55.61 -22.06
C PRO A 926 -1.82 56.09 -23.08
N ILE A 927 -1.53 57.18 -23.79
CA ILE A 927 -2.37 57.62 -24.91
C ILE A 927 -1.87 56.87 -26.15
N ALA A 928 -2.71 55.99 -26.68
CA ALA A 928 -2.43 55.29 -27.93
C ALA A 928 -2.36 56.29 -29.11
N PRO A 929 -1.26 56.36 -29.87
CA PRO A 929 -1.26 57.09 -31.14
C PRO A 929 -2.16 56.39 -32.16
N VAL A 930 -2.86 57.19 -32.97
CA VAL A 930 -3.56 56.71 -34.17
C VAL A 930 -2.50 56.34 -35.21
N LEU A 931 -2.52 55.10 -35.69
CA LEU A 931 -1.62 54.56 -36.70
C LEU A 931 -2.21 54.67 -38.12
N ALA A 932 -3.53 54.51 -38.25
CA ALA A 932 -4.25 54.64 -39.52
C ALA A 932 -5.74 54.97 -39.30
N SER A 933 -6.41 55.43 -40.35
CA SER A 933 -7.87 55.56 -40.40
C SER A 933 -8.40 55.42 -41.82
N SER A 934 -9.71 55.22 -41.98
CA SER A 934 -10.38 55.16 -43.29
C SER A 934 -11.89 55.41 -43.18
N GLN A 935 -12.53 55.63 -44.33
CA GLN A 935 -13.98 55.65 -44.50
C GLN A 935 -14.34 54.86 -45.77
N SER A 936 -15.42 54.08 -45.73
CA SER A 936 -15.96 53.35 -46.87
C SER A 936 -17.49 53.23 -46.78
N SER A 937 -18.12 52.57 -47.75
CA SER A 937 -19.56 52.27 -47.70
C SER A 937 -19.89 50.98 -48.43
N ALA A 938 -20.85 50.24 -47.92
CA ALA A 938 -21.34 48.99 -48.51
C ALA A 938 -22.89 48.98 -48.57
N VAL A 939 -23.46 48.00 -49.25
CA VAL A 939 -24.91 47.83 -49.43
C VAL A 939 -25.33 46.46 -48.92
N SER A 940 -26.48 46.37 -48.25
CA SER A 940 -27.01 45.09 -47.74
C SER A 940 -27.55 44.16 -48.83
N ASP A 941 -27.35 42.86 -48.64
CA ASP A 941 -27.97 41.78 -49.42
C ASP A 941 -29.43 41.50 -48.99
N ALA A 942 -30.06 40.48 -49.58
CA ALA A 942 -31.47 40.13 -49.32
C ALA A 942 -31.74 39.71 -47.86
N ASN A 943 -30.70 39.23 -47.17
CA ASN A 943 -30.75 38.89 -45.74
C ASN A 943 -30.45 40.12 -44.86
N GLY A 944 -30.39 41.32 -45.45
CA GLY A 944 -29.91 42.54 -44.79
C GLY A 944 -28.40 42.56 -44.53
N LEU A 945 -27.62 41.58 -44.99
CA LEU A 945 -26.24 41.38 -44.57
C LEU A 945 -25.24 42.18 -45.41
N LEU A 946 -24.16 42.62 -44.77
CA LEU A 946 -22.96 43.14 -45.42
C LEU A 946 -21.71 42.74 -44.63
N THR A 947 -20.58 42.60 -45.32
CA THR A 947 -19.30 42.21 -44.73
C THR A 947 -18.30 43.36 -44.83
N VAL A 948 -17.71 43.73 -43.70
CA VAL A 948 -16.62 44.70 -43.57
C VAL A 948 -15.32 43.94 -43.30
N VAL A 949 -14.23 44.29 -43.97
CA VAL A 949 -12.89 43.74 -43.72
C VAL A 949 -12.11 44.76 -42.88
N PRO A 950 -11.85 44.51 -41.57
CA PRO A 950 -11.32 45.55 -40.70
C PRO A 950 -9.93 46.04 -41.09
N GLN A 951 -9.76 47.36 -41.05
CA GLN A 951 -8.47 48.03 -41.24
C GLN A 951 -7.48 47.57 -40.16
N GLN A 952 -6.30 47.10 -40.58
CA GLN A 952 -5.33 46.46 -39.70
C GLN A 952 -3.92 46.54 -40.29
N ILE A 953 -2.89 46.48 -39.45
CA ILE A 953 -1.48 46.49 -39.82
C ILE A 953 -0.87 45.11 -39.51
N VAL A 954 0.10 44.68 -40.32
CA VAL A 954 0.74 43.36 -40.18
C VAL A 954 1.89 43.43 -39.18
N GLY A 955 1.89 42.53 -38.18
CA GLY A 955 2.98 42.40 -37.21
C GLY A 955 3.03 43.47 -36.11
N ILE A 956 1.96 44.27 -35.95
CA ILE A 956 1.86 45.32 -34.94
C ILE A 956 0.71 45.00 -33.97
N ALA A 957 0.96 45.18 -32.68
CA ALA A 957 -0.10 45.17 -31.67
C ALA A 957 -0.91 46.47 -31.77
N GLU A 958 -2.20 46.36 -32.06
CA GLU A 958 -3.09 47.47 -32.41
C GLU A 958 -4.51 47.30 -31.84
N THR A 959 -5.32 48.34 -31.93
CA THR A 959 -6.75 48.34 -31.63
C THR A 959 -7.49 49.09 -32.72
N THR A 960 -8.24 48.38 -33.55
CA THR A 960 -9.10 48.93 -34.61
C THR A 960 -10.48 49.21 -34.05
N ASN A 961 -10.90 50.47 -34.10
CA ASN A 961 -12.26 50.90 -33.74
C ASN A 961 -13.03 51.14 -35.04
N LEU A 962 -14.15 50.43 -35.19
CA LEU A 962 -15.04 50.48 -36.36
C LEU A 962 -16.36 51.09 -35.93
N ALA A 963 -16.86 52.06 -36.70
CA ALA A 963 -18.20 52.62 -36.55
C ALA A 963 -18.97 52.50 -37.87
N ALA A 964 -20.25 52.14 -37.81
CA ALA A 964 -21.13 51.95 -38.96
C ALA A 964 -22.46 52.70 -38.75
N GLY A 965 -22.96 53.33 -39.81
CA GLY A 965 -24.23 54.07 -39.79
C GLY A 965 -25.10 53.78 -41.01
N VAL A 966 -26.41 53.65 -40.82
CA VAL A 966 -27.40 53.33 -41.85
C VAL A 966 -28.66 54.17 -41.70
N GLY A 967 -29.22 54.62 -42.83
CA GLY A 967 -30.40 55.48 -42.83
C GLY A 967 -30.16 56.79 -42.09
N THR A 968 -31.14 57.24 -41.30
CA THR A 968 -31.01 58.45 -40.44
C THR A 968 -30.92 58.15 -38.95
N GLN A 969 -31.03 56.88 -38.53
CA GLN A 969 -31.16 56.47 -37.12
C GLN A 969 -30.31 55.25 -36.73
N GLY A 970 -29.87 54.41 -37.67
CA GLY A 970 -29.04 53.25 -37.35
C GLY A 970 -27.58 53.66 -37.13
N PHE A 971 -27.03 53.37 -35.95
CA PHE A 971 -25.61 53.56 -35.63
C PHE A 971 -25.09 52.43 -34.74
N LEU A 972 -23.83 52.05 -34.96
CA LEU A 972 -23.12 50.99 -34.27
C LEU A 972 -21.63 51.35 -34.15
N SER A 973 -20.98 50.98 -33.05
CA SER A 973 -19.53 51.02 -32.92
C SER A 973 -18.97 49.85 -32.12
N LEU A 974 -17.76 49.39 -32.48
CA LEU A 974 -17.07 48.25 -31.87
C LEU A 974 -15.55 48.42 -31.95
N ALA A 975 -14.81 47.62 -31.17
CA ALA A 975 -13.35 47.59 -31.19
C ALA A 975 -12.81 46.16 -31.29
N LEU A 976 -11.70 45.99 -32.00
CA LEU A 976 -11.01 44.74 -32.31
C LEU A 976 -9.52 44.91 -31.99
N GLN A 977 -8.86 43.89 -31.41
CA GLN A 977 -7.49 44.01 -30.91
C GLN A 977 -6.51 43.03 -31.57
N LYS A 978 -5.27 43.48 -31.73
CA LYS A 978 -4.08 42.64 -31.78
C LYS A 978 -3.22 42.92 -30.55
N GLN A 979 -3.01 41.92 -29.73
CA GLN A 979 -2.17 41.99 -28.53
C GLN A 979 -0.73 41.51 -28.87
N PRO A 980 0.31 41.92 -28.12
CA PRO A 980 1.70 41.54 -28.41
C PRO A 980 1.93 40.03 -28.54
#